data_AF-A0A519SS81-F1
#
_entry.id   AF-A0A519SS81-F1
#
_cell.length_a   1.000
_cell.length_b   1.000
_cell.length_c   1.000
_cell.angle_alpha   90.00
_cell.angle_beta   90.00
_cell.angle_gamma   90.00
#
_symmetry.space_group_name_H-M   'P 1'
#
loop_
_entity.id
_entity.type
_entity.pdbx_description
1 polymer ?
#
loop_
_entity_poly.entity_id
_entity_poly.type
_entity_poly.pdbx_seq_one_letter_code
_entity_poly.pdbx_strand_id
1 'polypeptide(L)'
;MQYSVIFVSKKFDIMTAQSISRKDFIRNSSILLASTCVLNSAQAMEGEHTTEIFADKTLILKNVMLETGFTYDQDDVIKTNTALFTIEIEEGKIKSVLPNNPKGKGIDAKGFLMLPAFRDMHIHLDKTYYGLPWQAHLKKNKSVKDMIAFEQQIIPELLKTSVPRTEKLIELLQSYGTSYARSHVNIEPTSGLNSLKHLEKALQNKKSSFQAELVAFPQHGIYYTKGIDIHLHEGGESGLKTIEYLIAKVMENPVLKGKTYVSHAFALRYLDKNKTEEIAEKLGLAKIGIASTIPLSGNPMPIPTLYKHGVEVVAGNDCIVDHWSTFGTGSILQKANIAAQIYGYRTEFDLSRILKLATGNIVPLDDKGNFSIKIKIDRPQDIFISLGEGISFFVIPGDVLTLKWDSKDEAKSFSIKTDNLERQREIDLVYRTSIKYMPSYDALSEDFKSKTLTSNEKFKKAEKIFQDYLHDLTSSTLTKNSEKILADFYYYFLETQLKELNKLTKGSEPYQIILKDYLKGGWKKFSYMSLEVNHETLLNLSPIYRAYVGNAVRGLKPVGYVHSVSAGGQWDTPVKYAMAGKQFIQSKVVLDWYMTSNLFLSYSRYDFENAEKAYQLYSKEISDPLLIDTLEKFHKKINKLRPGSEALPFSLKNLKGEVISLSDFKGKVVYIDFWGVFCSPCIYQIEKYGERLSKKYEGKDIVFINICVDAPTEESWKNKVKELKMGGVNLLAQGWTNNPVCQDYNVSGIPHYVIIDKKGKIFNGNAEIPSMLVQAGRINNPLDLALSKIN
;
A
#
# COMPACT_ATOMS: atom_id res chain seq x y z
N MET A 1 -2.44 0.51 4.04
CA MET A 1 -1.47 0.73 5.14
C MET A 1 -1.75 -0.27 6.24
N GLN A 2 -0.72 -0.81 6.91
CA GLN A 2 -0.91 -1.58 8.15
C GLN A 2 -1.20 -0.58 9.29
N TYR A 3 -2.46 -0.27 9.51
CA TYR A 3 -2.89 0.30 10.79
C TYR A 3 -3.48 -0.86 11.59
N SER A 4 -2.81 -1.25 12.67
CA SER A 4 -3.47 -2.04 13.71
C SER A 4 -4.43 -1.10 14.43
N VAL A 5 -5.65 -1.56 14.66
CA VAL A 5 -6.77 -0.74 15.15
C VAL A 5 -7.55 -1.53 16.19
N ILE A 6 -8.09 -0.83 17.17
CA ILE A 6 -8.81 -1.43 18.29
C ILE A 6 -10.20 -0.85 18.42
N PHE A 7 -11.13 -1.71 18.85
CA PHE A 7 -12.48 -1.31 19.24
C PHE A 7 -12.57 -1.29 20.75
N VAL A 8 -12.99 -0.16 21.29
CA VAL A 8 -13.10 0.00 22.74
C VAL A 8 -14.54 -0.30 23.17
N SER A 9 -14.71 -1.40 23.91
CA SER A 9 -16.02 -1.88 24.37
C SER A 9 -16.24 -1.61 25.87
N LYS A 10 -17.49 -1.36 26.28
CA LYS A 10 -17.90 -1.26 27.68
C LYS A 10 -18.32 -2.63 28.20
N LYS A 11 -17.85 -3.05 29.38
CA LYS A 11 -18.41 -4.18 30.14
C LYS A 11 -19.33 -3.65 31.25
N PHE A 12 -20.55 -3.18 30.90
CA PHE A 12 -21.67 -2.99 31.84
C PHE A 12 -22.97 -2.77 31.07
N ASP A 13 -24.03 -3.47 31.52
CA ASP A 13 -25.37 -3.57 30.95
C ASP A 13 -26.04 -2.23 30.57
N ILE A 14 -26.83 -2.34 29.49
CA ILE A 14 -28.01 -1.55 29.09
C ILE A 14 -28.15 -0.19 29.79
N MET A 15 -27.66 0.89 29.16
CA MET A 15 -28.33 2.20 29.17
C MET A 15 -27.93 2.98 27.90
N THR A 16 -28.96 3.31 27.11
CA THR A 16 -29.11 4.27 26.00
C THR A 16 -27.90 4.98 25.39
N ALA A 17 -27.94 5.11 24.05
CA ALA A 17 -27.03 5.85 23.16
C ALA A 17 -26.88 7.35 23.47
N GLN A 18 -26.32 7.71 24.61
CA GLN A 18 -25.73 9.03 24.84
C GLN A 18 -24.29 9.04 24.33
N SER A 19 -23.87 10.14 23.70
CA SER A 19 -22.50 10.36 23.25
C SER A 19 -21.53 10.26 24.43
N ILE A 20 -20.58 9.32 24.35
CA ILE A 20 -19.53 9.15 25.35
C ILE A 20 -18.62 10.38 25.31
N SER A 21 -18.43 11.06 26.45
CA SER A 21 -17.46 12.16 26.55
C SER A 21 -16.03 11.62 26.62
N ARG A 22 -15.02 12.39 26.18
CA ARG A 22 -13.61 11.98 26.31
C ARG A 22 -13.21 11.73 27.76
N LYS A 23 -13.79 12.51 28.68
CA LYS A 23 -13.64 12.34 30.13
C LYS A 23 -14.08 10.94 30.58
N ASP A 24 -15.24 10.47 30.13
CA ASP A 24 -15.75 9.15 30.49
C ASP A 24 -14.90 8.02 29.89
N PHE A 25 -14.38 8.23 28.67
CA PHE A 25 -13.47 7.29 28.01
C PHE A 25 -12.16 7.13 28.78
N ILE A 26 -11.48 8.24 29.10
CA ILE A 26 -10.19 8.21 29.81
C ILE A 26 -10.36 7.73 31.26
N ARG A 27 -11.45 8.10 31.95
CA ARG A 27 -11.68 7.74 33.37
C ARG A 27 -11.81 6.25 33.61
N ASN A 28 -12.39 5.49 32.66
CA ASN A 28 -12.66 4.06 32.82
C ASN A 28 -11.51 3.16 32.32
N SER A 29 -10.33 3.72 32.05
CA SER A 29 -9.16 3.06 31.44
C SER A 29 -8.60 1.83 32.18
N SER A 30 -8.94 1.64 33.45
CA SER A 30 -8.55 0.47 34.25
C SER A 30 -9.51 -0.73 34.13
N ILE A 31 -10.72 -0.54 33.58
CA ILE A 31 -11.78 -1.57 33.46
C ILE A 31 -12.17 -1.81 31.99
N LEU A 32 -11.69 -0.97 31.07
CA LEU A 32 -11.93 -1.08 29.64
C LEU A 32 -11.18 -2.30 29.06
N LEU A 33 -11.93 -3.32 28.69
CA LEU A 33 -11.45 -4.41 27.84
C LEU A 33 -11.58 -3.99 26.38
N ALA A 34 -10.47 -4.02 25.66
CA ALA A 34 -10.47 -3.83 24.22
C ALA A 34 -10.88 -5.15 23.57
N SER A 35 -11.85 -5.10 22.65
CA SER A 35 -12.04 -6.21 21.71
C SER A 35 -11.01 -6.03 20.60
N THR A 36 -9.94 -6.80 20.65
CA THR A 36 -8.92 -6.79 19.59
C THR A 36 -9.40 -7.60 18.41
N CYS A 37 -9.78 -6.94 17.32
CA CYS A 37 -9.73 -7.55 16.00
C CYS A 37 -8.27 -7.61 15.58
N VAL A 38 -7.54 -8.63 16.02
CA VAL A 38 -6.19 -8.82 15.53
C VAL A 38 -6.23 -9.48 14.17
N LEU A 39 -5.81 -8.75 13.16
CA LEU A 39 -5.90 -9.14 11.75
C LEU A 39 -4.68 -9.96 11.33
N ASN A 40 -4.59 -11.18 11.86
CA ASN A 40 -4.09 -12.36 11.17
C ASN A 40 -4.36 -13.61 12.02
N SER A 41 -5.05 -14.58 11.39
CA SER A 41 -5.34 -15.96 11.81
C SER A 41 -5.82 -16.21 13.26
N ALA A 42 -7.14 -16.40 13.36
CA ALA A 42 -7.87 -17.32 14.23
C ALA A 42 -7.45 -17.44 15.71
N GLN A 43 -8.10 -16.66 16.58
CA GLN A 43 -8.76 -17.10 17.83
C GLN A 43 -8.90 -15.90 18.77
N ALA A 44 -10.13 -15.37 18.89
CA ALA A 44 -10.62 -14.68 20.09
C ALA A 44 -12.08 -14.23 19.90
N MET A 45 -13.05 -15.14 19.76
CA MET A 45 -14.46 -14.92 20.12
C MET A 45 -15.11 -16.29 20.32
N GLU A 46 -15.05 -16.85 21.53
CA GLU A 46 -15.98 -17.91 21.93
C GLU A 46 -17.35 -17.27 22.21
N GLY A 47 -18.30 -17.59 21.33
CA GLY A 47 -19.69 -17.17 21.38
C GLY A 47 -20.36 -17.69 20.10
N GLU A 48 -21.32 -18.58 20.27
CA GLU A 48 -21.95 -19.43 19.24
C GLU A 48 -22.26 -18.70 17.91
N HIS A 49 -21.97 -19.38 16.79
CA HIS A 49 -22.24 -19.03 15.37
C HIS A 49 -21.20 -18.29 14.50
N THR A 50 -19.91 -18.24 14.83
CA THR A 50 -18.92 -17.49 14.00
C THR A 50 -17.88 -18.32 13.22
N THR A 51 -18.09 -19.63 13.06
CA THR A 51 -17.12 -20.51 12.36
C THR A 51 -17.15 -20.48 10.82
N GLU A 52 -18.07 -19.74 10.17
CA GLU A 52 -18.19 -19.75 8.69
C GLU A 52 -17.63 -18.51 7.95
N ILE A 53 -17.06 -17.50 8.63
CA ILE A 53 -16.74 -16.21 7.98
C ILE A 53 -15.23 -16.03 7.66
N PHE A 54 -14.33 -16.84 8.20
CA PHE A 54 -12.87 -16.60 8.09
C PHE A 54 -12.16 -17.24 6.89
N ALA A 55 -12.89 -17.64 5.85
CA ALA A 55 -12.29 -18.10 4.59
C ALA A 55 -11.90 -16.94 3.65
N ASP A 56 -12.51 -15.76 3.80
CA ASP A 56 -12.22 -14.60 2.95
C ASP A 56 -11.18 -13.66 3.60
N LYS A 57 -10.19 -13.23 2.80
CA LYS A 57 -9.14 -12.25 3.15
C LYS A 57 -9.66 -10.83 3.46
N THR A 58 -10.98 -10.65 3.45
CA THR A 58 -11.66 -9.35 3.53
C THR A 58 -12.69 -9.35 4.66
N LEU A 59 -12.54 -8.41 5.60
CA LEU A 59 -13.40 -8.19 6.74
C LEU A 59 -14.17 -6.87 6.56
N ILE A 60 -15.48 -6.89 6.74
CA ILE A 60 -16.32 -5.68 6.72
C ILE A 60 -16.85 -5.43 8.12
N LEU A 61 -16.58 -4.24 8.66
CA LEU A 61 -17.06 -3.77 9.95
C LEU A 61 -18.07 -2.65 9.73
N LYS A 62 -19.29 -2.79 10.22
CA LYS A 62 -20.34 -1.77 10.13
C LYS A 62 -20.56 -1.09 11.47
N ASN A 63 -21.18 0.09 11.47
CA ASN A 63 -21.40 0.89 12.67
C ASN A 63 -20.10 1.17 13.44
N VAL A 64 -19.01 1.45 12.72
CA VAL A 64 -17.73 1.83 13.32
C VAL A 64 -17.73 3.32 13.60
N MET A 65 -17.47 3.75 14.83
CA MET A 65 -17.39 5.17 15.16
C MET A 65 -15.98 5.69 14.93
N LEU A 66 -15.86 6.75 14.12
CA LEU A 66 -14.61 7.47 13.86
C LEU A 66 -14.72 8.93 14.32
N GLU A 67 -13.60 9.51 14.73
CA GLU A 67 -13.46 10.95 14.97
C GLU A 67 -13.38 11.70 13.64
N THR A 68 -14.17 12.75 13.48
CA THR A 68 -14.31 13.48 12.21
C THR A 68 -13.97 14.96 12.31
N GLY A 69 -13.81 15.50 13.52
CA GLY A 69 -13.35 16.87 13.74
C GLY A 69 -13.55 17.39 15.14
N PHE A 70 -13.40 18.70 15.31
CA PHE A 70 -13.70 19.42 16.56
C PHE A 70 -14.83 20.43 16.37
N THR A 71 -15.63 20.63 17.40
CA THR A 71 -16.51 21.79 17.54
C THR A 71 -15.85 22.78 18.48
N TYR A 72 -15.86 24.04 18.07
CA TYR A 72 -15.24 25.14 18.79
C TYR A 72 -16.31 26.06 19.37
N ASP A 73 -16.05 26.57 20.58
CA ASP A 73 -16.65 27.80 21.09
C ASP A 73 -15.54 28.84 21.13
N GLN A 74 -15.63 29.86 20.26
CA GLN A 74 -14.52 30.75 19.94
C GLN A 74 -13.28 29.95 19.51
N ASP A 75 -12.21 29.97 20.32
CA ASP A 75 -10.96 29.23 20.07
C ASP A 75 -10.89 27.89 20.84
N ASP A 76 -11.83 27.64 21.76
CA ASP A 76 -11.80 26.46 22.64
C ASP A 76 -12.53 25.27 22.00
N VAL A 77 -11.85 24.11 21.96
CA VAL A 77 -12.49 22.85 21.57
C VAL A 77 -13.42 22.39 22.70
N ILE A 78 -14.72 22.39 22.43
CA ILE A 78 -15.75 21.96 23.39
C ILE A 78 -16.24 20.52 23.14
N LYS A 79 -15.97 19.94 21.97
CA LYS A 79 -16.44 18.60 21.59
C LYS A 79 -15.59 17.96 20.48
N THR A 80 -15.28 16.67 20.60
CA THR A 80 -14.85 15.85 19.45
C THR A 80 -16.06 15.38 18.66
N ASN A 81 -16.13 15.73 17.38
CA ASN A 81 -17.15 15.26 16.45
C ASN A 81 -16.86 13.82 16.04
N THR A 82 -17.92 13.03 15.93
CA THR A 82 -17.86 11.62 15.54
C THR A 82 -18.95 11.29 14.55
N ALA A 83 -18.71 10.28 13.72
CA ALA A 83 -19.72 9.70 12.84
C ALA A 83 -19.52 8.18 12.70
N LEU A 84 -20.57 7.48 12.31
CA LEU A 84 -20.52 6.05 12.02
C LEU A 84 -20.09 5.82 10.57
N PHE A 85 -19.33 4.75 10.35
CA PHE A 85 -18.81 4.34 9.05
C PHE A 85 -18.87 2.81 8.89
N THR A 86 -18.76 2.38 7.64
CA THR A 86 -18.44 0.99 7.29
C THR A 86 -16.96 0.93 6.93
N ILE A 87 -16.19 0.05 7.57
CA ILE A 87 -14.77 -0.14 7.31
C ILE A 87 -14.57 -1.47 6.61
N GLU A 88 -14.00 -1.44 5.42
CA GLU A 88 -13.54 -2.65 4.75
C GLU A 88 -12.05 -2.82 5.00
N ILE A 89 -11.67 -4.03 5.35
CA ILE A 89 -10.32 -4.41 5.71
C ILE A 89 -9.94 -5.59 4.83
N GLU A 90 -8.81 -5.52 4.16
CA GLU A 90 -8.32 -6.59 3.29
C GLU A 90 -6.85 -6.84 3.63
N GLU A 91 -6.48 -8.10 3.86
CA GLU A 91 -5.13 -8.52 4.24
C GLU A 91 -4.55 -7.71 5.43
N GLY A 92 -5.40 -7.44 6.43
CA GLY A 92 -5.03 -6.70 7.65
C GLY A 92 -4.77 -5.21 7.44
N LYS A 93 -5.23 -4.64 6.32
CA LYS A 93 -5.13 -3.21 6.01
C LYS A 93 -6.52 -2.64 5.80
N ILE A 94 -6.78 -1.43 6.31
CA ILE A 94 -7.99 -0.68 5.94
C ILE A 94 -7.92 -0.44 4.42
N LYS A 95 -8.89 -1.02 3.71
CA LYS A 95 -9.08 -0.91 2.27
C LYS A 95 -9.90 0.33 1.94
N SER A 96 -11.01 0.52 2.65
CA SER A 96 -11.92 1.64 2.42
C SER A 96 -12.62 2.05 3.73
N VAL A 97 -13.01 3.33 3.77
CA VAL A 97 -13.86 3.92 4.80
C VAL A 97 -15.08 4.46 4.07
N LEU A 98 -16.22 3.79 4.22
CA LEU A 98 -17.44 4.06 3.47
C LEU A 98 -18.51 4.68 4.39
N PRO A 99 -19.51 5.40 3.83
CA PRO A 99 -20.69 5.78 4.59
C PRO A 99 -21.29 4.59 5.34
N ASN A 100 -21.83 4.82 6.54
CA ASN A 100 -22.38 3.75 7.35
C ASN A 100 -23.54 3.04 6.64
N ASN A 101 -23.51 1.71 6.65
CA ASN A 101 -24.62 0.87 6.21
C ASN A 101 -25.00 -0.13 7.31
N PRO A 102 -25.85 0.26 8.28
CA PRO A 102 -26.24 -0.61 9.40
C PRO A 102 -26.88 -1.93 8.95
N LYS A 103 -27.61 -1.90 7.83
CA LYS A 103 -28.29 -3.06 7.23
C LYS A 103 -27.37 -3.89 6.32
N GLY A 104 -26.14 -3.44 6.08
CA GLY A 104 -25.16 -4.12 5.26
C GLY A 104 -24.68 -5.45 5.87
N LYS A 105 -24.11 -6.30 5.01
CA LYS A 105 -23.39 -7.51 5.45
C LYS A 105 -22.06 -7.10 6.07
N GLY A 106 -21.72 -7.66 7.23
CA GLY A 106 -20.50 -7.33 7.97
C GLY A 106 -20.69 -7.50 9.48
N ILE A 107 -19.59 -7.52 10.22
CA ILE A 107 -19.58 -7.58 11.67
C ILE A 107 -19.98 -6.22 12.22
N ASP A 108 -20.97 -6.20 13.10
CA ASP A 108 -21.43 -4.98 13.75
C ASP A 108 -20.45 -4.56 14.85
N ALA A 109 -19.79 -3.42 14.68
CA ALA A 109 -18.90 -2.82 15.67
C ALA A 109 -19.66 -2.11 16.80
N LYS A 110 -21.00 -2.14 16.79
CA LYS A 110 -21.90 -1.67 17.87
C LYS A 110 -21.75 -0.18 18.20
N GLY A 111 -21.29 0.62 17.23
CA GLY A 111 -21.01 2.04 17.47
C GLY A 111 -19.77 2.29 18.32
N PHE A 112 -18.89 1.31 18.51
CA PHE A 112 -17.66 1.52 19.27
C PHE A 112 -16.66 2.41 18.53
N LEU A 113 -15.97 3.24 19.32
CA LEU A 113 -14.89 4.09 18.84
C LEU A 113 -13.72 3.22 18.39
N MET A 114 -13.32 3.40 17.14
CA MET A 114 -12.13 2.79 16.58
C MET A 114 -10.94 3.73 16.76
N LEU A 115 -9.90 3.22 17.42
CA LEU A 115 -8.66 3.96 17.66
C LEU A 115 -7.47 3.25 17.01
N PRO A 116 -6.37 3.97 16.72
CA PRO A 116 -5.09 3.34 16.50
C PRO A 116 -4.79 2.37 17.66
N ALA A 117 -4.26 1.20 17.35
CA ALA A 117 -3.87 0.24 18.38
C ALA A 117 -2.83 0.87 19.33
N PHE A 118 -2.91 0.49 20.60
CA PHE A 118 -1.99 0.98 21.60
C PHE A 118 -0.61 0.37 21.43
N ARG A 119 0.40 1.10 21.90
CA ARG A 119 1.80 0.73 21.77
C ARG A 119 2.48 0.90 23.12
N ASP A 120 3.06 -0.18 23.63
CA ASP A 120 3.88 -0.13 24.84
C ASP A 120 5.33 0.12 24.46
N MET A 121 5.80 1.36 24.60
CA MET A 121 7.09 1.75 24.02
C MET A 121 8.28 1.55 24.97
N HIS A 122 8.06 0.94 26.13
CA HIS A 122 9.11 0.55 27.06
C HIS A 122 8.54 -0.49 28.05
N ILE A 123 8.93 -1.76 27.88
CA ILE A 123 8.47 -2.90 28.67
C ILE A 123 9.55 -3.99 28.78
N HIS A 124 9.46 -4.85 29.78
CA HIS A 124 10.24 -6.08 29.87
C HIS A 124 9.36 -7.34 29.77
N LEU A 125 9.31 -7.96 28.59
CA LEU A 125 8.50 -9.16 28.34
C LEU A 125 9.14 -10.48 28.83
N ASP A 126 10.44 -10.46 29.12
CA ASP A 126 11.27 -11.64 29.39
C ASP A 126 11.29 -12.06 30.87
N LYS A 127 11.03 -11.12 31.79
CA LYS A 127 11.24 -11.33 33.24
C LYS A 127 9.99 -11.26 34.14
N THR A 128 8.80 -11.08 33.56
CA THR A 128 7.51 -10.97 34.29
C THR A 128 7.10 -12.18 35.12
N TYR A 129 6.58 -12.01 36.33
CA TYR A 129 5.90 -13.08 37.10
C TYR A 129 4.45 -13.33 36.68
N TYR A 130 3.93 -12.61 35.69
CA TYR A 130 2.54 -12.76 35.27
C TYR A 130 2.21 -14.22 34.91
N GLY A 131 1.12 -14.72 35.48
CA GLY A 131 0.70 -16.12 35.36
C GLY A 131 1.28 -17.08 36.40
N LEU A 132 2.08 -16.61 37.36
CA LEU A 132 2.53 -17.34 38.55
C LEU A 132 1.79 -16.88 39.81
N PRO A 133 1.86 -17.63 40.93
CA PRO A 133 1.44 -17.14 42.23
C PRO A 133 2.16 -15.85 42.63
N TRP A 134 1.49 -15.02 43.43
CA TRP A 134 2.03 -13.76 43.94
C TRP A 134 3.41 -13.93 44.61
N GLN A 135 4.35 -13.05 44.27
CA GLN A 135 5.68 -12.99 44.88
C GLN A 135 5.94 -11.59 45.43
N ALA A 136 6.30 -11.51 46.72
CA ALA A 136 6.51 -10.24 47.38
C ALA A 136 7.90 -9.66 47.09
N HIS A 137 7.96 -8.35 46.86
CA HIS A 137 9.22 -7.63 46.82
C HIS A 137 9.90 -7.64 48.21
N LEU A 138 11.15 -8.08 48.27
CA LEU A 138 11.87 -8.21 49.55
C LEU A 138 12.55 -6.90 49.92
N LYS A 139 12.31 -6.41 51.14
CA LYS A 139 12.92 -5.17 51.68
C LYS A 139 14.45 -5.16 51.64
N LYS A 140 15.09 -6.32 51.54
CA LYS A 140 16.56 -6.45 51.48
C LYS A 140 17.15 -6.04 50.12
N ASN A 141 16.33 -6.06 49.05
CA ASN A 141 16.78 -5.68 47.71
C ASN A 141 16.49 -4.18 47.50
N LYS A 142 17.42 -3.29 47.87
CA LYS A 142 17.17 -1.83 47.86
C LYS A 142 17.92 -1.08 46.76
N SER A 143 19.04 -1.62 46.31
CA SER A 143 19.87 -1.03 45.27
C SER A 143 19.85 -1.85 43.98
N VAL A 144 20.25 -1.23 42.86
CA VAL A 144 20.45 -1.94 41.59
C VAL A 144 21.40 -3.13 41.77
N LYS A 145 22.43 -2.99 42.60
CA LYS A 145 23.37 -4.08 42.91
C LYS A 145 22.69 -5.26 43.62
N ASP A 146 21.82 -4.99 44.59
CA ASP A 146 21.08 -6.04 45.30
C ASP A 146 20.10 -6.75 44.36
N MET A 147 19.48 -5.99 43.45
CA MET A 147 18.57 -6.50 42.43
C MET A 147 19.29 -7.42 41.44
N ILE A 148 20.47 -7.04 40.97
CA ILE A 148 21.32 -7.89 40.11
C ILE A 148 21.68 -9.20 40.81
N ALA A 149 22.09 -9.14 42.08
CA ALA A 149 22.41 -10.33 42.86
C ALA A 149 21.20 -11.25 43.06
N PHE A 150 20.00 -10.67 43.18
CA PHE A 150 18.76 -11.43 43.25
C PHE A 150 18.38 -12.04 41.90
N GLU A 151 18.51 -11.29 40.80
CA GLU A 151 18.30 -11.78 39.42
C GLU A 151 19.16 -13.00 39.11
N GLN A 152 20.43 -12.99 39.50
CA GLN A 152 21.36 -14.12 39.36
C GLN A 152 20.83 -15.42 39.98
N GLN A 153 20.00 -15.32 41.03
CA GLN A 153 19.41 -16.48 41.70
C GLN A 153 18.11 -16.94 41.03
N ILE A 154 17.26 -16.00 40.61
CA ILE A 154 15.89 -16.32 40.15
C ILE A 154 15.80 -16.59 38.66
N ILE A 155 16.63 -15.95 37.83
CA ILE A 155 16.54 -16.04 36.36
C ILE A 155 16.62 -17.48 35.85
N PRO A 156 17.50 -18.36 36.36
CA PRO A 156 17.53 -19.78 35.93
C PRO A 156 16.19 -20.50 36.13
N GLU A 157 15.48 -20.22 37.22
CA GLU A 157 14.15 -20.79 37.48
C GLU A 157 13.07 -20.17 36.59
N LEU A 158 13.12 -18.86 36.38
CA LEU A 158 12.20 -18.15 35.50
C LEU A 158 12.33 -18.63 34.04
N LEU A 159 13.54 -18.88 33.56
CA LEU A 159 13.78 -19.35 32.19
C LEU A 159 13.03 -20.65 31.86
N LYS A 160 12.78 -21.52 32.85
CA LYS A 160 12.02 -22.77 32.66
C LYS A 160 10.59 -22.54 32.15
N THR A 161 10.01 -21.37 32.45
CA THR A 161 8.63 -21.02 32.08
C THR A 161 8.51 -19.70 31.32
N SER A 162 9.61 -19.12 30.82
CA SER A 162 9.56 -17.76 30.25
C SER A 162 8.73 -17.68 28.97
N VAL A 163 8.82 -18.65 28.04
CA VAL A 163 8.00 -18.63 26.80
C VAL A 163 6.49 -18.54 27.09
N PRO A 164 5.86 -19.47 27.85
CA PRO A 164 4.43 -19.38 28.11
C PRO A 164 4.03 -18.17 28.99
N ARG A 165 4.92 -17.67 29.86
CA ARG A 165 4.65 -16.44 30.63
C ARG A 165 4.68 -15.20 29.75
N THR A 166 5.65 -15.09 28.85
CA THR A 166 5.71 -14.03 27.84
C THR A 166 4.46 -14.04 26.97
N GLU A 167 4.00 -15.22 26.52
CA GLU A 167 2.75 -15.34 25.75
C GLU A 167 1.52 -14.86 26.54
N LYS A 168 1.40 -15.24 27.82
CA LYS A 168 0.32 -14.74 28.70
C LYS A 168 0.40 -13.24 28.92
N LEU A 169 1.60 -12.68 29.06
CA LEU A 169 1.77 -11.24 29.18
C LEU A 169 1.36 -10.52 27.90
N ILE A 170 1.73 -11.06 26.72
CA ILE A 170 1.26 -10.55 25.43
C ILE A 170 -0.27 -10.57 25.35
N GLU A 171 -0.90 -11.66 25.80
CA GLU A 171 -2.37 -11.76 25.87
C GLU A 171 -2.98 -10.71 26.80
N LEU A 172 -2.36 -10.42 27.95
CA LEU A 172 -2.77 -9.34 28.84
C LEU A 172 -2.71 -7.98 28.12
N LEU A 173 -1.59 -7.68 27.45
CA LEU A 173 -1.42 -6.44 26.70
C LEU A 173 -2.48 -6.31 25.59
N GLN A 174 -2.73 -7.39 24.85
CA GLN A 174 -3.75 -7.46 23.81
C GLN A 174 -5.15 -7.24 24.38
N SER A 175 -5.47 -7.76 25.58
CA SER A 175 -6.77 -7.53 26.22
C SER A 175 -7.08 -6.05 26.51
N TYR A 176 -6.04 -5.20 26.57
CA TYR A 176 -6.16 -3.75 26.70
C TYR A 176 -6.01 -2.99 25.38
N GLY A 177 -5.80 -3.69 24.25
CA GLY A 177 -5.68 -3.09 22.93
C GLY A 177 -4.25 -2.78 22.49
N THR A 178 -3.24 -3.28 23.20
CA THR A 178 -1.84 -3.15 22.80
C THR A 178 -1.48 -4.24 21.81
N SER A 179 -1.08 -3.86 20.59
CA SER A 179 -0.66 -4.81 19.53
C SER A 179 0.81 -4.69 19.16
N TYR A 180 1.52 -3.73 19.77
CA TYR A 180 2.93 -3.47 19.54
C TYR A 180 3.64 -3.16 20.85
N ALA A 181 4.84 -3.69 21.04
CA ALA A 181 5.72 -3.29 22.14
C ALA A 181 7.16 -3.03 21.71
N ARG A 182 7.85 -2.11 22.39
CA ARG A 182 9.32 -2.08 22.41
C ARG A 182 9.78 -2.73 23.71
N SER A 183 10.19 -3.99 23.60
CA SER A 183 10.64 -4.78 24.74
C SER A 183 12.14 -4.69 24.90
N HIS A 184 12.59 -4.30 26.08
CA HIS A 184 13.95 -4.55 26.52
C HIS A 184 14.06 -6.02 26.91
N VAL A 185 15.21 -6.64 26.60
CA VAL A 185 15.48 -8.04 26.90
C VAL A 185 16.85 -8.17 27.54
N ASN A 186 16.92 -8.86 28.68
CA ASN A 186 18.15 -9.00 29.44
C ASN A 186 19.19 -9.78 28.61
N ILE A 187 20.35 -9.16 28.42
CA ILE A 187 21.58 -9.77 27.88
C ILE A 187 22.66 -9.65 28.94
N GLU A 188 22.86 -10.72 29.71
CA GLU A 188 23.77 -10.73 30.85
C GLU A 188 24.32 -12.16 31.14
N PRO A 189 25.38 -12.31 31.95
CA PRO A 189 26.06 -13.60 32.14
C PRO A 189 25.19 -14.77 32.66
N THR A 190 24.16 -14.51 33.45
CA THR A 190 23.29 -15.53 34.08
C THR A 190 22.36 -16.16 33.06
N SER A 191 21.65 -15.36 32.26
CA SER A 191 20.77 -15.83 31.20
C SER A 191 21.53 -16.21 29.93
N GLY A 192 22.73 -15.65 29.73
CA GLY A 192 23.36 -15.61 28.42
C GLY A 192 22.40 -15.03 27.39
N LEU A 193 22.17 -15.76 26.30
CA LEU A 193 21.19 -15.40 25.26
C LEU A 193 19.82 -16.11 25.43
N ASN A 194 19.58 -16.84 26.52
CA ASN A 194 18.36 -17.65 26.66
C ASN A 194 17.10 -16.78 26.82
N SER A 195 17.19 -15.65 27.51
CA SER A 195 16.08 -14.68 27.61
C SER A 195 15.66 -14.17 26.23
N LEU A 196 16.64 -13.80 25.38
CA LEU A 196 16.41 -13.42 23.99
C LEU A 196 15.77 -14.54 23.17
N LYS A 197 16.36 -15.75 23.19
CA LYS A 197 15.83 -16.90 22.43
C LYS A 197 14.40 -17.26 22.83
N HIS A 198 14.09 -17.23 24.13
CA HIS A 198 12.76 -17.54 24.62
C HIS A 198 11.74 -16.45 24.23
N LEU A 199 12.14 -15.17 24.32
CA LEU A 199 11.31 -14.06 23.86
C LEU A 199 11.05 -14.12 22.35
N GLU A 200 12.07 -14.37 21.53
CA GLU A 200 11.92 -14.57 20.08
C GLU A 200 10.98 -15.73 19.76
N LYS A 201 11.06 -16.83 20.52
CA LYS A 201 10.15 -17.97 20.36
C LYS A 201 8.70 -17.60 20.69
N ALA A 202 8.46 -16.91 21.80
CA ALA A 202 7.12 -16.42 22.16
C ALA A 202 6.56 -15.44 21.13
N LEU A 203 7.40 -14.51 20.64
CA LEU A 203 7.02 -13.57 19.58
C LEU A 203 6.74 -14.28 18.25
N GLN A 204 7.50 -15.31 17.91
CA GLN A 204 7.24 -16.13 16.73
C GLN A 204 5.90 -16.87 16.86
N ASN A 205 5.57 -17.40 18.04
CA ASN A 205 4.28 -18.04 18.32
C ASN A 205 3.11 -17.04 18.25
N LYS A 206 3.35 -15.77 18.58
CA LYS A 206 2.34 -14.68 18.53
C LYS A 206 2.48 -13.77 17.30
N LYS A 207 3.29 -14.13 16.30
CA LYS A 207 3.65 -13.25 15.16
C LYS A 207 2.44 -12.80 14.32
N SER A 208 1.39 -13.61 14.29
CA SER A 208 0.14 -13.26 13.62
C SER A 208 -0.60 -12.10 14.32
N SER A 209 -0.36 -11.88 15.62
CA SER A 209 -1.18 -10.98 16.43
C SER A 209 -0.45 -9.93 17.26
N PHE A 210 0.86 -10.03 17.39
CA PHE A 210 1.65 -9.10 18.17
C PHE A 210 2.98 -8.83 17.50
N GLN A 211 3.36 -7.55 17.47
CA GLN A 211 4.66 -7.13 16.96
C GLN A 211 5.51 -6.57 18.10
N ALA A 212 6.82 -6.80 18.05
CA ALA A 212 7.72 -6.18 18.99
C ALA A 212 9.02 -5.72 18.34
N GLU A 213 9.52 -4.58 18.80
CA GLU A 213 10.93 -4.20 18.66
C GLU A 213 11.69 -4.70 19.89
N LEU A 214 12.85 -5.29 19.66
CA LEU A 214 13.69 -5.83 20.72
C LEU A 214 14.89 -4.92 20.96
N VAL A 215 15.08 -4.49 22.20
CA VAL A 215 16.27 -3.77 22.65
C VAL A 215 17.13 -4.74 23.45
N ALA A 216 18.31 -5.07 22.93
CA ALA A 216 19.32 -5.83 23.65
C ALA A 216 19.78 -5.02 24.87
N PHE A 217 19.30 -5.39 26.05
CA PHE A 217 19.48 -4.61 27.26
C PHE A 217 20.53 -5.26 28.17
N PRO A 218 21.72 -4.64 28.30
CA PRO A 218 22.73 -5.11 29.23
C PRO A 218 22.35 -4.74 30.66
N GLN A 219 21.42 -5.50 31.24
CA GLN A 219 20.91 -5.27 32.59
C GLN A 219 22.02 -5.15 33.64
N HIS A 220 23.16 -5.83 33.43
CA HIS A 220 24.34 -5.80 34.31
C HIS A 220 25.46 -4.84 33.83
N GLY A 221 25.23 -4.04 32.77
CA GLY A 221 26.16 -3.05 32.20
C GLY A 221 26.91 -3.50 30.92
N ILE A 222 27.27 -2.55 30.04
CA ILE A 222 28.09 -2.77 28.82
C ILE A 222 29.20 -1.71 28.74
N TYR A 223 30.39 -2.11 28.27
CA TYR A 223 31.34 -1.22 27.61
C TYR A 223 31.18 -1.37 26.07
N TYR A 224 30.64 -0.31 25.44
CA TYR A 224 30.46 -0.03 24.00
C TYR A 224 29.52 -0.90 23.12
N THR A 225 28.54 -0.26 22.45
CA THR A 225 27.80 -0.75 21.25
C THR A 225 27.29 0.41 20.35
N LYS A 226 26.84 0.10 19.11
CA LYS A 226 26.38 1.04 18.06
C LYS A 226 24.85 1.19 18.04
N GLY A 227 24.35 2.38 18.42
CA GLY A 227 22.92 2.75 18.50
C GLY A 227 22.29 2.37 19.85
N ILE A 228 21.51 3.27 20.48
CA ILE A 228 21.27 3.19 21.94
C ILE A 228 19.87 3.67 22.37
N ASP A 229 19.14 2.83 23.11
CA ASP A 229 18.05 3.21 24.02
C ASP A 229 18.56 2.94 25.45
N ILE A 230 18.74 4.01 26.23
CA ILE A 230 19.42 3.96 27.52
C ILE A 230 18.40 4.01 28.65
N HIS A 231 18.47 3.03 29.56
CA HIS A 231 17.82 3.12 30.86
C HIS A 231 18.62 4.05 31.76
N LEU A 232 18.06 5.21 32.09
CA LEU A 232 18.71 6.18 32.97
C LEU A 232 17.91 6.34 34.27
N HIS A 233 18.33 5.61 35.30
CA HIS A 233 17.74 5.69 36.65
C HIS A 233 18.39 6.78 37.51
N GLU A 234 19.61 7.21 37.18
CA GLU A 234 20.33 8.24 37.92
C GLU A 234 19.55 9.56 37.93
N GLY A 235 19.22 10.04 39.13
CA GLY A 235 18.71 11.38 39.35
C GLY A 235 19.83 12.42 39.51
N GLY A 236 19.45 13.69 39.66
CA GLY A 236 20.38 14.76 40.00
C GLY A 236 21.42 15.07 38.91
N GLU A 237 22.57 15.59 39.33
CA GLU A 237 23.61 16.12 38.44
C GLU A 237 24.24 15.04 37.54
N SER A 238 24.46 13.82 38.06
CA SER A 238 25.03 12.72 37.27
C SER A 238 24.11 12.31 36.12
N GLY A 239 22.80 12.17 36.39
CA GLY A 239 21.83 11.87 35.35
C GLY A 239 21.72 12.99 34.30
N LEU A 240 21.76 14.26 34.74
CA LEU A 240 21.78 15.41 33.83
C LEU A 240 23.02 15.39 32.92
N LYS A 241 24.22 15.18 33.47
CA LYS A 241 25.47 15.08 32.68
C LYS A 241 25.41 13.96 31.65
N THR A 242 24.78 12.83 31.98
CA THR A 242 24.57 11.74 31.02
C THR A 242 23.65 12.18 29.88
N ILE A 243 22.54 12.87 30.18
CA ILE A 243 21.64 13.41 29.14
C ILE A 243 22.39 14.40 28.23
N GLU A 244 23.14 15.34 28.81
CA GLU A 244 23.94 16.32 28.06
C GLU A 244 25.01 15.65 27.18
N TYR A 245 25.66 14.61 27.70
CA TYR A 245 26.61 13.81 26.93
C TYR A 245 25.95 13.10 25.73
N LEU A 246 24.78 12.51 25.92
CA LEU A 246 24.04 11.85 24.83
C LEU A 246 23.60 12.84 23.76
N ILE A 247 23.11 14.02 24.16
CA ILE A 247 22.81 15.12 23.24
C ILE A 247 24.05 15.45 22.41
N ALA A 248 25.21 15.66 23.03
CA ALA A 248 26.45 15.96 22.33
C ALA A 248 26.81 14.85 21.31
N LYS A 249 26.71 13.57 21.71
CA LYS A 249 27.05 12.45 20.82
C LYS A 249 26.10 12.27 19.65
N VAL A 250 24.80 12.52 19.84
CA VAL A 250 23.81 12.51 18.75
C VAL A 250 24.03 13.69 17.80
N MET A 251 24.41 14.85 18.33
CA MET A 251 24.73 16.03 17.52
C MET A 251 26.02 15.84 16.71
N GLU A 252 27.04 15.19 17.28
CA GLU A 252 28.26 14.78 16.57
C GLU A 252 27.99 13.73 15.47
N ASN A 253 26.94 12.90 15.62
CA ASN A 253 26.63 11.79 14.71
C ASN A 253 25.18 11.89 14.19
N PRO A 254 24.90 12.72 13.16
CA PRO A 254 23.54 13.00 12.69
C PRO A 254 22.70 11.77 12.33
N VAL A 255 23.32 10.64 12.00
CA VAL A 255 22.64 9.35 11.75
C VAL A 255 21.83 8.85 12.95
N LEU A 256 22.17 9.28 14.17
CA LEU A 256 21.49 8.92 15.42
C LEU A 256 20.27 9.80 15.74
N LYS A 257 20.09 10.93 15.03
CA LYS A 257 18.94 11.82 15.22
C LYS A 257 17.63 11.11 14.87
N GLY A 258 16.65 11.17 15.76
CA GLY A 258 15.37 10.47 15.60
C GLY A 258 15.45 8.95 15.78
N LYS A 259 16.61 8.43 16.22
CA LYS A 259 16.85 6.99 16.48
C LYS A 259 17.36 6.71 17.89
N THR A 260 17.42 7.72 18.75
CA THR A 260 17.95 7.62 20.12
C THR A 260 16.84 7.95 21.11
N TYR A 261 16.70 7.11 22.13
CA TYR A 261 15.71 7.29 23.20
C TYR A 261 16.41 7.23 24.57
N VAL A 262 15.93 8.04 25.51
CA VAL A 262 16.30 7.94 26.93
C VAL A 262 15.07 7.47 27.70
N SER A 263 15.17 6.27 28.25
CA SER A 263 14.14 5.68 29.07
C SER A 263 14.21 6.20 30.52
N HIS A 264 13.04 6.47 31.10
CA HIS A 264 12.80 7.12 32.39
C HIS A 264 13.20 8.60 32.46
N ALA A 265 14.49 8.90 32.25
CA ALA A 265 15.07 10.24 32.38
C ALA A 265 14.71 10.95 33.70
N PHE A 266 14.76 10.24 34.84
CA PHE A 266 14.29 10.76 36.13
C PHE A 266 15.03 12.02 36.61
N ALA A 267 16.25 12.28 36.13
CA ALA A 267 16.97 13.52 36.39
C ALA A 267 16.16 14.78 36.02
N LEU A 268 15.34 14.72 34.96
CA LEU A 268 14.53 15.84 34.49
C LEU A 268 13.47 16.30 35.50
N ARG A 269 13.11 15.46 36.48
CA ARG A 269 12.08 15.73 37.50
C ARG A 269 12.53 16.71 38.58
N TYR A 270 13.83 16.94 38.67
CA TYR A 270 14.45 17.70 39.75
C TYR A 270 15.17 18.96 39.26
N LEU A 271 15.05 19.27 37.96
CA LEU A 271 15.58 20.49 37.37
C LEU A 271 14.66 21.68 37.70
N ASP A 272 15.26 22.86 37.84
CA ASP A 272 14.48 24.10 37.84
C ASP A 272 13.88 24.38 36.46
N LYS A 273 12.95 25.33 36.39
CA LYS A 273 12.20 25.64 35.18
C LYS A 273 13.10 26.09 34.02
N ASN A 274 14.11 26.92 34.27
CA ASN A 274 14.97 27.45 33.22
C ASN A 274 15.84 26.34 32.64
N LYS A 275 16.44 25.52 33.51
CA LYS A 275 17.26 24.40 33.07
C LYS A 275 16.43 23.33 32.36
N THR A 276 15.18 23.11 32.78
CA THR A 276 14.23 22.21 32.10
C THR A 276 13.95 22.68 30.67
N GLU A 277 13.66 23.96 30.47
CA GLU A 277 13.43 24.54 29.12
C GLU A 277 14.67 24.41 28.23
N GLU A 278 15.86 24.73 28.76
CA GLU A 278 17.14 24.61 28.04
C GLU A 278 17.41 23.17 27.57
N ILE A 279 17.23 22.19 28.47
CA ILE A 279 17.48 20.79 28.15
C ILE A 279 16.42 20.24 27.20
N ALA A 280 15.15 20.64 27.36
CA ALA A 280 14.07 20.24 26.45
C ALA A 280 14.33 20.76 25.02
N GLU A 281 14.76 22.01 24.86
CA GLU A 281 15.14 22.58 23.56
C GLU A 281 16.28 21.78 22.91
N LYS A 282 17.33 21.48 23.68
CA LYS A 282 18.48 20.69 23.19
C LYS A 282 18.08 19.27 22.78
N LEU A 283 17.22 18.61 23.56
CA LEU A 283 16.67 17.29 23.21
C LEU A 283 15.86 17.34 21.91
N GLY A 284 15.04 18.39 21.73
CA GLY A 284 14.24 18.62 20.52
C GLY A 284 15.11 18.80 19.28
N LEU A 285 16.13 19.66 19.37
CA LEU A 285 17.09 19.90 18.28
C LEU A 285 17.92 18.64 17.92
N ALA A 286 18.24 17.81 18.91
CA ALA A 286 18.91 16.54 18.71
C ALA A 286 17.96 15.43 18.21
N LYS A 287 16.64 15.65 18.24
CA LYS A 287 15.60 14.64 17.97
C LYS A 287 15.82 13.38 18.83
N ILE A 288 16.10 13.56 20.12
CA ILE A 288 16.20 12.46 21.09
C ILE A 288 14.83 12.29 21.74
N GLY A 289 14.29 11.06 21.73
CA GLY A 289 13.01 10.75 22.36
C GLY A 289 13.15 10.41 23.85
N ILE A 290 12.05 10.55 24.60
CA ILE A 290 11.95 10.14 26.00
C ILE A 290 10.88 9.05 26.13
N ALA A 291 11.25 7.89 26.68
CA ALA A 291 10.29 6.86 27.07
C ALA A 291 9.98 6.98 28.57
N SER A 292 8.75 7.37 28.92
CA SER A 292 8.36 7.65 30.30
C SER A 292 7.39 6.59 30.83
N THR A 293 7.62 6.16 32.08
CA THR A 293 6.72 5.24 32.78
C THR A 293 5.55 5.96 33.47
N ILE A 294 5.49 7.28 33.32
CA ILE A 294 4.55 8.20 33.97
C ILE A 294 4.55 7.96 35.50
N PRO A 295 5.66 8.29 36.19
CA PRO A 295 5.78 8.02 37.62
C PRO A 295 4.77 8.82 38.44
N LEU A 296 4.04 8.13 39.32
CA LEU A 296 3.01 8.71 40.20
C LEU A 296 3.59 9.41 41.44
N SER A 297 4.70 8.91 41.98
CA SER A 297 5.28 9.38 43.25
C SER A 297 6.40 10.38 43.04
N GLY A 298 6.40 11.52 43.75
CA GLY A 298 7.42 12.57 43.65
C GLY A 298 7.10 13.62 42.58
N ASN A 299 8.08 14.44 42.18
CA ASN A 299 7.87 15.49 41.17
C ASN A 299 7.49 14.89 39.80
N PRO A 300 6.52 15.43 39.07
CA PRO A 300 6.16 14.88 37.76
C PRO A 300 7.31 15.05 36.74
N MET A 301 7.32 14.20 35.71
CA MET A 301 8.19 14.43 34.54
C MET A 301 7.76 15.72 33.82
N PRO A 302 8.67 16.52 33.24
CA PRO A 302 8.31 17.75 32.53
C PRO A 302 7.77 17.49 31.11
N ILE A 303 6.86 16.52 30.95
CA ILE A 303 6.31 16.11 29.64
C ILE A 303 5.70 17.28 28.85
N PRO A 304 4.91 18.20 29.45
CA PRO A 304 4.39 19.36 28.73
C PRO A 304 5.49 20.24 28.14
N THR A 305 6.57 20.48 28.90
CA THR A 305 7.73 21.27 28.42
C THR A 305 8.51 20.52 27.35
N LEU A 306 8.66 19.20 27.46
CA LEU A 306 9.29 18.37 26.43
C LEU A 306 8.51 18.45 25.11
N TYR A 307 7.18 18.29 25.15
CA TYR A 307 6.35 18.43 23.95
C TYR A 307 6.38 19.83 23.34
N LYS A 308 6.41 20.88 24.17
CA LYS A 308 6.56 22.27 23.70
C LYS A 308 7.80 22.45 22.81
N HIS A 309 8.89 21.76 23.12
CA HIS A 309 10.15 21.80 22.37
C HIS A 309 10.29 20.71 21.29
N GLY A 310 9.19 20.03 20.95
CA GLY A 310 9.19 19.01 19.91
C GLY A 310 9.92 17.72 20.27
N VAL A 311 10.18 17.47 21.56
CA VAL A 311 10.71 16.20 22.04
C VAL A 311 9.65 15.13 21.89
N GLU A 312 10.00 14.02 21.26
CA GLU A 312 9.11 12.86 21.18
C GLU A 312 9.03 12.19 22.56
N VAL A 313 7.84 12.14 23.15
CA VAL A 313 7.60 11.42 24.41
C VAL A 313 6.64 10.27 24.17
N VAL A 314 7.02 9.07 24.60
CA VAL A 314 6.22 7.84 24.51
C VAL A 314 6.03 7.22 25.89
N ALA A 315 4.92 6.51 26.11
CA ALA A 315 4.66 5.83 27.38
C ALA A 315 5.03 4.34 27.32
N GLY A 316 5.47 3.82 28.47
CA GLY A 316 5.69 2.39 28.67
C GLY A 316 5.20 1.91 30.04
N ASN A 317 4.88 0.63 30.15
CA ASN A 317 4.60 0.03 31.46
C ASN A 317 5.87 -0.21 32.29
N ASP A 318 7.02 -0.37 31.63
CA ASP A 318 8.26 -0.87 32.20
C ASP A 318 8.08 -2.32 32.70
N CYS A 319 8.21 -2.54 34.00
CA CYS A 319 8.03 -3.83 34.61
C CYS A 319 6.54 -4.09 34.87
N ILE A 320 6.04 -5.27 34.49
CA ILE A 320 4.68 -5.73 34.79
C ILE A 320 4.77 -6.94 35.71
N VAL A 321 4.49 -6.71 36.99
CA VAL A 321 4.46 -7.73 38.06
C VAL A 321 5.71 -8.60 37.99
N ASP A 322 6.84 -8.07 38.46
CA ASP A 322 8.11 -8.80 38.54
C ASP A 322 8.89 -8.43 39.83
N HIS A 323 10.14 -8.87 39.92
CA HIS A 323 11.01 -8.55 41.06
C HIS A 323 11.42 -7.09 41.15
N TRP A 324 11.35 -6.30 40.07
CA TRP A 324 11.63 -4.86 40.08
C TRP A 324 10.41 -4.05 40.48
N SER A 325 9.22 -4.47 40.06
CA SER A 325 7.95 -3.78 40.34
C SER A 325 6.82 -4.74 40.66
N THR A 326 6.20 -4.52 41.81
CA THR A 326 4.92 -5.12 42.20
C THR A 326 3.75 -4.65 41.33
N PHE A 327 3.85 -3.44 40.76
CA PHE A 327 2.79 -2.80 39.99
C PHE A 327 3.00 -3.01 38.48
N GLY A 328 2.00 -2.60 37.70
CA GLY A 328 1.98 -2.72 36.24
C GLY A 328 0.72 -3.45 35.81
N THR A 329 -0.19 -2.75 35.14
CA THR A 329 -1.48 -3.31 34.73
C THR A 329 -1.45 -3.88 33.31
N GLY A 330 -0.44 -3.52 32.52
CA GLY A 330 -0.41 -3.78 31.08
C GLY A 330 -1.24 -2.80 30.25
N SER A 331 -1.96 -1.86 30.89
CA SER A 331 -2.77 -0.86 30.19
C SER A 331 -2.01 0.45 30.01
N ILE A 332 -1.55 0.68 28.79
CA ILE A 332 -0.96 1.96 28.39
C ILE A 332 -1.99 3.10 28.37
N LEU A 333 -3.28 2.79 28.15
CA LEU A 333 -4.35 3.77 28.27
C LEU A 333 -4.49 4.27 29.73
N GLN A 334 -4.26 3.40 30.72
CA GLN A 334 -4.21 3.82 32.12
C GLN A 334 -3.03 4.78 32.39
N LYS A 335 -1.88 4.57 31.75
CA LYS A 335 -0.75 5.53 31.83
C LYS A 335 -1.13 6.91 31.28
N ALA A 336 -1.84 6.96 30.16
CA ALA A 336 -2.37 8.20 29.61
C ALA A 336 -3.40 8.87 30.55
N ASN A 337 -4.26 8.08 31.19
CA ASN A 337 -5.19 8.58 32.22
C ASN A 337 -4.45 9.19 33.42
N ILE A 338 -3.42 8.51 33.93
CA ILE A 338 -2.59 9.02 35.02
C ILE A 338 -1.90 10.32 34.61
N ALA A 339 -1.33 10.37 33.40
CA ALA A 339 -0.69 11.56 32.88
C ALA A 339 -1.67 12.74 32.81
N ALA A 340 -2.90 12.52 32.32
CA ALA A 340 -3.93 13.56 32.28
C ALA A 340 -4.22 14.13 33.67
N GLN A 341 -4.28 13.28 34.70
CA GLN A 341 -4.48 13.71 36.08
C GLN A 341 -3.29 14.49 36.64
N ILE A 342 -2.07 13.99 36.44
CA ILE A 342 -0.83 14.63 36.91
C ILE A 342 -0.67 16.04 36.32
N TYR A 343 -1.00 16.22 35.04
CA TYR A 343 -0.83 17.50 34.35
C TYR A 343 -2.09 18.38 34.35
N GLY A 344 -3.17 17.97 35.04
CA GLY A 344 -4.39 18.76 35.19
C GLY A 344 -5.20 18.92 33.89
N TYR A 345 -5.07 17.98 32.95
CA TYR A 345 -5.76 18.02 31.66
C TYR A 345 -7.25 17.74 31.85
N ARG A 346 -8.07 18.73 31.47
CA ARG A 346 -9.52 18.74 31.72
C ARG A 346 -10.36 19.18 30.53
N THR A 347 -9.74 19.76 29.50
CA THR A 347 -10.43 20.19 28.27
C THR A 347 -10.60 19.00 27.33
N GLU A 348 -11.58 19.08 26.43
CA GLU A 348 -11.77 18.07 25.38
C GLU A 348 -10.52 17.96 24.50
N PHE A 349 -9.88 19.09 24.20
CA PHE A 349 -8.62 19.13 23.47
C PHE A 349 -7.53 18.33 24.19
N ASP A 350 -7.19 18.67 25.43
CA ASP A 350 -6.08 18.05 26.16
C ASP A 350 -6.31 16.54 26.34
N LEU A 351 -7.55 16.15 26.65
CA LEU A 351 -7.93 14.75 26.81
C LEU A 351 -7.92 13.98 25.48
N SER A 352 -8.10 14.64 24.33
CA SER A 352 -7.87 14.01 23.02
C SER A 352 -6.38 13.86 22.73
N ARG A 353 -5.55 14.83 23.13
CA ARG A 353 -4.10 14.85 22.85
C ARG A 353 -3.34 13.88 23.72
N ILE A 354 -3.80 13.60 24.94
CA ILE A 354 -3.11 12.66 25.83
C ILE A 354 -3.08 11.22 25.29
N LEU A 355 -3.97 10.89 24.34
CA LEU A 355 -3.94 9.61 23.63
C LEU A 355 -2.64 9.40 22.84
N LYS A 356 -1.91 10.47 22.47
CA LYS A 356 -0.57 10.38 21.86
C LYS A 356 0.36 9.49 22.70
N LEU A 357 0.30 9.57 24.03
CA LEU A 357 1.10 8.69 24.89
C LEU A 357 0.73 7.22 24.71
N ALA A 358 -0.56 6.93 24.48
CA ALA A 358 -1.04 5.55 24.42
C ALA A 358 -0.84 4.86 23.07
N THR A 359 -0.83 5.63 22.00
CA THR A 359 -0.79 5.16 20.61
C THR A 359 0.60 5.30 19.96
N GLY A 360 1.61 5.73 20.73
CA GLY A 360 2.94 6.03 20.20
C GLY A 360 2.93 7.23 19.26
N ASN A 361 2.35 8.34 19.71
CA ASN A 361 2.21 9.64 19.05
C ASN A 361 1.28 9.67 17.82
N ILE A 362 0.36 8.71 17.70
CA ILE A 362 -0.62 8.64 16.62
C ILE A 362 -2.00 9.07 17.13
N VAL A 363 -2.54 10.18 16.65
CA VAL A 363 -3.93 10.60 16.96
C VAL A 363 -4.76 10.69 15.68
N PRO A 364 -6.06 10.37 15.72
CA PRO A 364 -6.92 10.42 14.52
C PRO A 364 -7.02 11.83 13.92
N LEU A 365 -7.10 12.85 14.76
CA LEU A 365 -7.21 14.26 14.34
C LEU A 365 -5.94 15.04 14.67
N ASP A 366 -5.50 15.94 13.79
CA ASP A 366 -4.48 16.94 14.09
C ASP A 366 -4.99 18.00 15.09
N ASP A 367 -4.13 18.92 15.53
CA ASP A 367 -4.47 19.89 16.57
C ASP A 367 -5.52 20.92 16.10
N LYS A 368 -5.86 20.95 14.81
CA LYS A 368 -6.95 21.74 14.25
C LYS A 368 -8.22 20.92 14.00
N GLY A 369 -8.23 19.64 14.39
CA GLY A 369 -9.35 18.74 14.18
C GLY A 369 -9.39 18.13 12.78
N ASN A 370 -8.33 18.21 11.98
CA ASN A 370 -8.32 17.60 10.64
C ASN A 370 -7.81 16.17 10.69
N PHE A 371 -8.46 15.27 9.99
CA PHE A 371 -7.94 13.94 9.75
C PHE A 371 -6.77 14.01 8.75
N SER A 372 -5.63 13.39 9.08
CA SER A 372 -4.52 13.31 8.14
C SER A 372 -3.84 11.94 8.15
N ILE A 373 -3.58 11.41 6.96
CA ILE A 373 -2.80 10.19 6.79
C ILE A 373 -1.43 10.58 6.22
N LYS A 374 -0.36 10.11 6.89
CA LYS A 374 1.01 10.22 6.38
C LYS A 374 1.45 8.88 5.81
N ILE A 375 1.94 8.89 4.57
CA ILE A 375 2.47 7.72 3.89
C ILE A 375 3.97 7.93 3.73
N LYS A 376 4.76 7.08 4.40
CA LYS A 376 6.21 7.02 4.17
C LYS A 376 6.48 6.29 2.86
N ILE A 377 7.43 6.83 2.11
CA ILE A 377 7.89 6.24 0.86
C ILE A 377 9.19 5.50 1.15
N ASP A 378 9.15 4.18 0.97
CA ASP A 378 10.28 3.30 1.31
C ASP A 378 11.14 2.96 0.10
N ARG A 379 10.65 3.26 -1.11
CA ARG A 379 11.35 3.08 -2.38
C ARG A 379 10.90 4.10 -3.42
N PRO A 380 11.72 4.42 -4.43
CA PRO A 380 11.29 5.21 -5.57
C PRO A 380 10.10 4.54 -6.27
N GLN A 381 9.01 5.27 -6.48
CA GLN A 381 7.82 4.77 -7.14
C GLN A 381 6.95 5.90 -7.69
N ASP A 382 6.17 5.62 -8.73
CA ASP A 382 5.08 6.48 -9.15
C ASP A 382 3.85 6.22 -8.25
N ILE A 383 3.20 7.29 -7.82
CA ILE A 383 1.91 7.25 -7.14
C ILE A 383 0.87 7.88 -8.06
N PHE A 384 -0.26 7.21 -8.21
CA PHE A 384 -1.42 7.75 -8.89
C PHE A 384 -2.47 8.14 -7.85
N ILE A 385 -2.96 9.37 -7.96
CA ILE A 385 -3.93 9.93 -7.02
C ILE A 385 -5.17 10.29 -7.81
N SER A 386 -6.26 9.60 -7.49
CA SER A 386 -7.57 9.88 -8.06
C SER A 386 -8.42 10.56 -6.99
N LEU A 387 -8.57 11.88 -7.11
CA LEU A 387 -9.47 12.72 -6.32
C LEU A 387 -10.35 13.47 -7.33
N GLY A 388 -11.34 12.76 -7.87
CA GLY A 388 -12.05 13.16 -9.10
C GLY A 388 -11.25 12.81 -10.35
N GLU A 389 -10.25 13.62 -10.68
CA GLU A 389 -9.32 13.38 -11.79
C GLU A 389 -7.95 12.86 -11.29
N GLY A 390 -7.21 12.19 -12.18
CA GLY A 390 -6.02 11.42 -11.85
C GLY A 390 -4.70 12.16 -12.05
N ILE A 391 -3.93 12.39 -10.98
CA ILE A 391 -2.59 12.99 -11.06
C ILE A 391 -1.53 11.95 -10.67
N SER A 392 -0.46 11.86 -11.46
CA SER A 392 0.69 11.00 -11.15
C SER A 392 1.85 11.80 -10.58
N PHE A 393 2.45 11.32 -9.50
CA PHE A 393 3.69 11.87 -8.95
C PHE A 393 4.76 10.78 -8.85
N PHE A 394 5.99 11.12 -9.18
CA PHE A 394 7.13 10.28 -8.83
C PHE A 394 7.62 10.66 -7.44
N VAL A 395 7.66 9.71 -6.50
CA VAL A 395 8.08 9.91 -5.11
C VAL A 395 9.28 9.03 -4.77
N ILE A 396 10.14 9.52 -3.89
CA ILE A 396 11.39 8.85 -3.48
C ILE A 396 11.48 8.72 -1.95
N PRO A 397 12.36 7.86 -1.42
CA PRO A 397 12.59 7.79 0.02
C PRO A 397 12.97 9.14 0.61
N GLY A 398 12.26 9.53 1.67
CA GLY A 398 12.34 10.88 2.27
C GLY A 398 11.16 11.78 1.93
N ASP A 399 10.41 11.50 0.86
CA ASP A 399 9.12 12.14 0.60
C ASP A 399 8.06 11.57 1.57
N VAL A 400 7.18 12.44 2.07
CA VAL A 400 6.05 12.09 2.93
C VAL A 400 4.77 12.62 2.31
N LEU A 401 3.92 11.70 1.84
CA LEU A 401 2.60 12.06 1.33
C LEU A 401 1.71 12.36 2.54
N THR A 402 1.07 13.52 2.52
CA THR A 402 0.09 13.90 3.53
C THR A 402 -1.25 14.11 2.86
N LEU A 403 -2.19 13.21 3.12
CA LEU A 403 -3.59 13.38 2.73
C LEU A 403 -4.32 14.04 3.89
N LYS A 404 -4.92 15.21 3.65
CA LYS A 404 -5.73 15.97 4.61
C LYS A 404 -7.10 16.20 3.99
N TRP A 405 -8.05 15.31 4.18
CA TRP A 405 -9.34 15.42 3.49
C TRP A 405 -10.11 16.68 3.89
N ASP A 406 -10.41 17.54 2.93
CA ASP A 406 -11.30 18.70 3.01
C ASP A 406 -12.40 18.56 1.96
N SER A 407 -13.60 18.18 2.39
CA SER A 407 -14.75 17.99 1.51
C SER A 407 -15.25 19.30 0.85
N LYS A 408 -14.71 20.46 1.24
CA LYS A 408 -15.05 21.76 0.65
C LYS A 408 -14.00 22.25 -0.36
N ASP A 409 -12.82 21.63 -0.38
CA ASP A 409 -11.70 22.00 -1.26
C ASP A 409 -10.82 20.76 -1.56
N GLU A 410 -11.26 19.96 -2.55
CA GLU A 410 -10.57 18.73 -2.95
C GLU A 410 -9.12 18.98 -3.38
N ALA A 411 -8.83 20.14 -3.97
CA ALA A 411 -7.48 20.53 -4.41
C ALA A 411 -6.52 20.79 -3.23
N LYS A 412 -7.04 21.08 -2.04
CA LYS A 412 -6.25 21.17 -0.79
C LYS A 412 -6.26 19.88 0.01
N SER A 413 -6.99 18.86 -0.45
CA SER A 413 -7.15 17.61 0.28
C SER A 413 -5.89 16.72 0.26
N PHE A 414 -4.93 17.08 -0.59
CA PHE A 414 -3.69 16.34 -0.79
C PHE A 414 -2.47 17.26 -0.85
N SER A 415 -1.37 16.84 -0.22
CA SER A 415 -0.06 17.49 -0.36
C SER A 415 1.06 16.46 -0.26
N ILE A 416 2.14 16.66 -1.00
CA ILE A 416 3.39 15.92 -0.79
C ILE A 416 4.36 16.88 -0.12
N LYS A 417 4.89 16.45 1.03
CA LYS A 417 5.91 17.20 1.76
C LYS A 417 7.22 16.45 1.74
N THR A 418 8.30 17.19 1.60
CA THR A 418 9.65 16.65 1.62
C THR A 418 10.53 17.55 2.47
N ASP A 419 11.55 16.97 3.10
CA ASP A 419 12.50 17.73 3.94
C ASP A 419 13.52 18.52 3.09
N ASN A 420 13.47 18.37 1.76
CA ASN A 420 14.34 19.06 0.81
C ASN A 420 13.57 20.19 0.07
N LEU A 421 14.01 21.43 0.24
CA LEU A 421 13.34 22.62 -0.30
C LEU A 421 13.34 22.69 -1.85
N GLU A 422 14.39 22.19 -2.48
CA GLU A 422 14.52 22.11 -3.93
C GLU A 422 13.53 21.09 -4.49
N ARG A 423 13.47 19.91 -3.86
CA ARG A 423 12.52 18.85 -4.16
C ARG A 423 11.06 19.28 -3.93
N GLN A 424 10.79 20.09 -2.90
CA GLN A 424 9.44 20.63 -2.64
C GLN A 424 8.98 21.52 -3.80
N ARG A 425 9.86 22.41 -4.30
CA ARG A 425 9.54 23.28 -5.45
C ARG A 425 9.24 22.48 -6.72
N GLU A 426 9.92 21.36 -6.93
CA GLU A 426 9.66 20.46 -8.06
C GLU A 426 8.27 19.83 -7.99
N ILE A 427 7.90 19.30 -6.81
CA ILE A 427 6.58 18.71 -6.56
C ILE A 427 5.47 19.76 -6.80
N ASP A 428 5.65 20.96 -6.26
CA ASP A 428 4.67 22.05 -6.38
C ASP A 428 4.54 22.54 -7.84
N LEU A 429 5.63 22.50 -8.61
CA LEU A 429 5.61 22.83 -10.04
C LEU A 429 4.82 21.78 -10.81
N VAL A 430 5.13 20.49 -10.64
CA VAL A 430 4.41 19.37 -11.30
C VAL A 430 2.92 19.41 -10.99
N TYR A 431 2.55 19.66 -9.74
CA TYR A 431 1.15 19.75 -9.36
C TYR A 431 0.43 20.89 -10.08
N ARG A 432 0.99 22.11 -10.01
CA ARG A 432 0.37 23.30 -10.62
C ARG A 432 0.27 23.19 -12.13
N THR A 433 1.32 22.71 -12.82
CA THR A 433 1.29 22.57 -14.27
C THR A 433 0.36 21.44 -14.71
N SER A 434 0.28 20.33 -13.97
CA SER A 434 -0.68 19.25 -14.24
C SER A 434 -2.11 19.78 -14.18
N ILE A 435 -2.49 20.47 -13.10
CA ILE A 435 -3.83 21.07 -12.96
C ILE A 435 -4.13 22.09 -14.07
N LYS A 436 -3.16 22.96 -14.41
CA LYS A 436 -3.37 24.01 -15.42
C LYS A 436 -3.61 23.46 -16.83
N TYR A 437 -2.87 22.43 -17.25
CA TYR A 437 -2.87 21.97 -18.64
C TYR A 437 -3.68 20.71 -18.90
N MET A 438 -4.13 20.00 -17.87
CA MET A 438 -4.96 18.79 -18.01
C MET A 438 -6.22 19.00 -18.87
N PRO A 439 -7.02 20.08 -18.70
CA PRO A 439 -8.17 20.34 -19.56
C PRO A 439 -7.79 20.52 -21.05
N SER A 440 -6.61 21.09 -21.30
CA SER A 440 -6.10 21.28 -22.66
C SER A 440 -5.71 19.96 -23.32
N TYR A 441 -5.18 18.99 -22.56
CA TYR A 441 -4.90 17.64 -23.09
C TYR A 441 -6.17 16.86 -23.40
N ASP A 442 -7.21 16.97 -22.55
CA ASP A 442 -8.49 16.32 -22.81
C ASP A 442 -9.18 16.88 -24.05
N ALA A 443 -9.19 18.22 -24.18
CA ALA A 443 -9.67 18.88 -25.40
C ALA A 443 -8.88 18.45 -26.64
N LEU A 444 -7.55 18.29 -26.50
CA LEU A 444 -6.69 17.83 -27.59
C LEU A 444 -7.03 16.39 -28.02
N SER A 445 -7.36 15.50 -27.07
CA SER A 445 -7.80 14.13 -27.37
C SER A 445 -9.06 14.10 -28.23
N GLU A 446 -10.03 14.97 -27.96
CA GLU A 446 -11.23 15.14 -28.79
C GLU A 446 -10.91 15.76 -30.16
N ASP A 447 -10.02 16.74 -30.21
CA ASP A 447 -9.53 17.32 -31.47
C ASP A 447 -8.86 16.27 -32.37
N PHE A 448 -8.10 15.32 -31.81
CA PHE A 448 -7.49 14.25 -32.60
C PHE A 448 -8.51 13.26 -33.15
N LYS A 449 -9.61 13.01 -32.44
CA LYS A 449 -10.75 12.20 -32.92
C LYS A 449 -11.58 12.91 -33.99
N SER A 450 -11.51 14.24 -34.07
CA SER A 450 -12.28 15.03 -35.02
C SER A 450 -11.97 14.64 -36.48
N LYS A 451 -13.03 14.47 -37.28
CA LYS A 451 -12.93 14.27 -38.74
C LYS A 451 -12.88 15.58 -39.52
N THR A 452 -13.16 16.72 -38.89
CA THR A 452 -13.23 18.03 -39.55
C THR A 452 -11.90 18.77 -39.55
N LEU A 453 -11.01 18.46 -38.60
CA LEU A 453 -9.67 19.05 -38.54
C LEU A 453 -8.68 18.28 -39.42
N THR A 454 -7.86 19.02 -40.17
CA THR A 454 -6.72 18.45 -40.89
C THR A 454 -5.63 18.02 -39.92
N SER A 455 -4.74 17.11 -40.34
CA SER A 455 -3.60 16.66 -39.54
C SER A 455 -2.75 17.85 -39.07
N ASN A 456 -2.47 18.82 -39.96
CA ASN A 456 -1.64 19.99 -39.66
C ASN A 456 -2.28 20.90 -38.58
N GLU A 457 -3.61 21.08 -38.60
CA GLU A 457 -4.31 21.86 -37.57
C GLU A 457 -4.27 21.19 -36.21
N LYS A 458 -4.42 19.85 -36.17
CA LYS A 458 -4.28 19.06 -34.94
C LYS A 458 -2.87 19.21 -34.35
N PHE A 459 -1.84 19.11 -35.18
CA PHE A 459 -0.45 19.30 -34.75
C PHE A 459 -0.17 20.71 -34.22
N LYS A 460 -0.65 21.76 -34.90
CA LYS A 460 -0.47 23.15 -34.43
C LYS A 460 -1.12 23.42 -33.07
N LYS A 461 -2.32 22.86 -32.84
CA LYS A 461 -2.97 22.97 -31.52
C LYS A 461 -2.17 22.26 -30.43
N ALA A 462 -1.69 21.05 -30.73
CA ALA A 462 -0.86 20.28 -29.81
C ALA A 462 0.46 21.02 -29.49
N GLU A 463 1.12 21.55 -30.53
CA GLU A 463 2.35 22.33 -30.42
C GLU A 463 2.14 23.58 -29.56
N LYS A 464 1.02 24.30 -29.73
CA LYS A 464 0.71 25.47 -28.91
C LYS A 464 0.62 25.11 -27.42
N ILE A 465 -0.13 24.05 -27.07
CA ILE A 465 -0.25 23.59 -25.67
C ILE A 465 1.14 23.22 -25.12
N PHE A 466 1.96 22.56 -25.93
CA PHE A 466 3.33 22.18 -25.57
C PHE A 466 4.22 23.41 -25.32
N GLN A 467 4.16 24.42 -26.20
CA GLN A 467 4.93 25.67 -26.04
C GLN A 467 4.47 26.47 -24.82
N ASP A 468 3.17 26.56 -24.57
CA ASP A 468 2.62 27.24 -23.39
C ASP A 468 3.08 26.53 -22.10
N TYR A 469 3.03 25.20 -22.06
CA TYR A 469 3.52 24.40 -20.93
C TYR A 469 5.02 24.60 -20.69
N LEU A 470 5.82 24.59 -21.78
CA LEU A 470 7.23 24.89 -21.70
C LEU A 470 7.47 26.29 -21.15
N HIS A 471 6.80 27.33 -21.65
CA HIS A 471 6.98 28.69 -21.15
C HIS A 471 6.77 28.79 -19.62
N ASP A 472 5.73 28.14 -19.11
CA ASP A 472 5.42 28.09 -17.68
C ASP A 472 6.48 27.34 -16.85
N LEU A 473 6.97 26.21 -17.36
CA LEU A 473 7.99 25.44 -16.66
C LEU A 473 9.31 26.23 -16.59
N THR A 474 9.62 26.95 -17.66
CA THR A 474 10.94 27.53 -17.94
C THR A 474 11.12 28.93 -17.35
N SER A 475 10.02 29.62 -17.11
CA SER A 475 9.97 30.85 -16.31
C SER A 475 10.13 30.60 -14.80
N SER A 476 9.99 29.34 -14.35
CA SER A 476 10.36 28.93 -12.99
C SER A 476 11.85 28.54 -12.93
N THR A 477 12.56 28.81 -11.83
CA THR A 477 13.99 28.47 -11.71
C THR A 477 14.17 26.95 -11.69
N LEU A 478 14.49 26.36 -12.84
CA LEU A 478 14.62 24.91 -13.02
C LEU A 478 15.91 24.36 -12.39
N THR A 479 15.80 23.17 -11.79
CA THR A 479 16.86 22.43 -11.09
C THR A 479 17.41 21.32 -11.98
N LYS A 480 18.44 20.58 -11.54
CA LYS A 480 19.01 19.44 -12.28
C LYS A 480 17.98 18.31 -12.52
N ASN A 481 16.96 18.18 -11.69
CA ASN A 481 15.89 17.17 -11.87
C ASN A 481 14.76 17.65 -12.81
N SER A 482 14.70 18.93 -13.15
CA SER A 482 13.71 19.47 -14.09
C SER A 482 13.88 18.92 -15.51
N GLU A 483 15.07 18.42 -15.84
CA GLU A 483 15.36 17.68 -17.07
C GLU A 483 14.49 16.41 -17.21
N LYS A 484 14.19 15.71 -16.10
CA LYS A 484 13.26 14.56 -16.09
C LYS A 484 11.84 14.98 -16.41
N ILE A 485 11.35 16.06 -15.79
CA ILE A 485 9.98 16.56 -15.99
C ILE A 485 9.80 16.99 -17.45
N LEU A 486 10.81 17.69 -18.00
CA LEU A 486 10.86 18.06 -19.41
C LEU A 486 10.90 16.84 -20.34
N ALA A 487 11.69 15.82 -20.00
CA ALA A 487 11.76 14.58 -20.77
C ALA A 487 10.43 13.81 -20.73
N ASP A 488 9.86 13.57 -19.55
CA ASP A 488 8.55 12.92 -19.37
C ASP A 488 7.49 13.62 -20.22
N PHE A 489 7.47 14.94 -20.18
CA PHE A 489 6.53 15.73 -20.95
C PHE A 489 6.76 15.65 -22.46
N TYR A 490 8.00 15.79 -22.91
CA TYR A 490 8.39 15.66 -24.30
C TYR A 490 8.00 14.28 -24.87
N TYR A 491 8.30 13.20 -24.14
CA TYR A 491 7.94 11.86 -24.56
C TYR A 491 6.44 11.59 -24.47
N TYR A 492 5.70 12.25 -23.56
CA TYR A 492 4.23 12.15 -23.50
C TYR A 492 3.60 12.76 -24.75
N PHE A 493 4.09 13.94 -25.13
CA PHE A 493 3.70 14.61 -26.36
C PHE A 493 4.01 13.72 -27.57
N LEU A 494 5.25 13.23 -27.70
CA LEU A 494 5.62 12.32 -28.78
C LEU A 494 4.76 11.06 -28.81
N GLU A 495 4.49 10.42 -27.67
CA GLU A 495 3.68 9.20 -27.59
C GLU A 495 2.24 9.43 -28.06
N THR A 496 1.65 10.55 -27.66
CA THR A 496 0.31 10.99 -28.09
C THR A 496 0.28 11.24 -29.60
N GLN A 497 1.30 11.91 -30.14
CA GLN A 497 1.42 12.14 -31.58
C GLN A 497 1.63 10.82 -32.35
N LEU A 498 2.45 9.90 -31.84
CA LEU A 498 2.76 8.61 -32.49
C LEU A 498 1.53 7.70 -32.62
N LYS A 499 0.66 7.65 -31.59
CA LYS A 499 -0.58 6.88 -31.61
C LYS A 499 -1.55 7.32 -32.70
N GLU A 500 -1.60 8.63 -32.98
CA GLU A 500 -2.50 9.21 -33.98
C GLU A 500 -1.84 9.35 -35.36
N LEU A 501 -0.52 9.54 -35.44
CA LEU A 501 0.27 9.53 -36.68
C LEU A 501 0.20 8.18 -37.39
N ASN A 502 0.23 7.06 -36.67
CA ASN A 502 0.08 5.72 -37.28
C ASN A 502 -1.27 5.52 -37.97
N LYS A 503 -2.30 6.32 -37.67
CA LYS A 503 -3.57 6.34 -38.39
C LYS A 503 -3.56 7.28 -39.61
N LEU A 504 -2.67 8.27 -39.63
CA LEU A 504 -2.66 9.37 -40.61
C LEU A 504 -1.59 9.22 -41.69
N THR A 505 -0.50 8.50 -41.47
CA THR A 505 0.67 8.46 -42.39
C THR A 505 0.65 7.31 -43.41
N LYS A 506 -0.53 6.80 -43.79
CA LYS A 506 -0.67 6.16 -45.10
C LYS A 506 -0.66 7.25 -46.19
N GLY A 507 0.49 7.91 -46.40
CA GLY A 507 0.75 8.69 -47.62
C GLY A 507 1.14 10.17 -47.49
N SER A 508 1.43 10.74 -46.32
CA SER A 508 1.84 12.15 -46.20
C SER A 508 3.19 12.32 -45.50
N GLU A 509 3.97 13.31 -45.95
CA GLU A 509 5.32 13.64 -45.47
C GLU A 509 5.40 13.78 -43.93
N PRO A 510 6.54 13.40 -43.32
CA PRO A 510 6.72 13.48 -41.88
C PRO A 510 6.71 14.94 -41.40
N TYR A 511 5.75 15.27 -40.54
CA TYR A 511 5.70 16.55 -39.82
C TYR A 511 6.93 16.66 -38.89
N GLN A 512 7.70 17.73 -39.03
CA GLN A 512 8.91 17.99 -38.24
C GLN A 512 8.58 18.93 -37.08
N ILE A 513 8.88 18.52 -35.84
CA ILE A 513 8.73 19.37 -34.66
C ILE A 513 10.04 20.12 -34.43
N ILE A 514 9.97 21.45 -34.34
CA ILE A 514 11.12 22.30 -34.01
C ILE A 514 11.05 22.63 -32.51
N LEU A 515 11.79 21.88 -31.69
CA LEU A 515 11.98 22.24 -30.28
C LEU A 515 12.99 23.39 -30.21
N LYS A 516 12.56 24.57 -29.75
CA LYS A 516 13.48 25.67 -29.43
C LYS A 516 14.20 25.38 -28.12
N ASP A 517 15.53 25.53 -28.18
CA ASP A 517 16.58 25.39 -27.15
C ASP A 517 16.12 25.15 -25.71
N TYR A 518 16.46 23.99 -25.15
CA TYR A 518 16.32 23.78 -23.69
C TYR A 518 17.47 23.05 -23.00
N LEU A 519 18.34 22.36 -23.74
CA LEU A 519 19.58 21.80 -23.21
C LEU A 519 20.73 22.61 -23.81
N LYS A 520 21.51 23.29 -22.97
CA LYS A 520 22.70 24.07 -23.37
C LYS A 520 23.55 23.24 -24.33
N GLY A 521 23.48 23.56 -25.62
CA GLY A 521 24.08 22.78 -26.69
C GLY A 521 23.61 23.09 -28.11
N GLY A 522 22.58 23.92 -28.29
CA GLY A 522 22.15 24.43 -29.60
C GLY A 522 21.33 23.44 -30.42
N TRP A 523 20.69 23.99 -31.46
CA TRP A 523 19.82 23.35 -32.45
C TRP A 523 20.00 21.82 -32.61
N LYS A 524 19.08 21.04 -32.05
CA LYS A 524 18.84 19.66 -32.54
C LYS A 524 17.48 19.60 -33.20
N LYS A 525 17.47 19.54 -34.53
CA LYS A 525 16.31 19.13 -35.33
C LYS A 525 15.96 17.70 -34.95
N PHE A 526 14.83 17.47 -34.29
CA PHE A 526 14.30 16.13 -34.08
C PHE A 526 13.47 15.73 -35.30
N SER A 527 14.07 14.91 -36.16
CA SER A 527 13.33 14.18 -37.21
C SER A 527 12.71 12.95 -36.56
N TYR A 528 11.52 12.52 -37.02
CA TYR A 528 10.93 11.23 -36.64
C TYR A 528 11.93 10.06 -36.82
N MET A 529 12.94 10.21 -37.68
CA MET A 529 13.99 9.20 -37.89
C MET A 529 15.10 9.16 -36.83
N SER A 530 15.24 10.16 -35.95
CA SER A 530 16.23 10.15 -34.86
C SER A 530 15.58 9.71 -33.54
N LEU A 531 14.85 8.60 -33.56
CA LEU A 531 14.21 8.03 -32.37
C LEU A 531 15.27 7.78 -31.29
N GLU A 532 15.23 8.53 -30.19
CA GLU A 532 16.17 8.35 -29.09
C GLU A 532 15.69 7.19 -28.20
N VAL A 533 16.02 5.96 -28.59
CA VAL A 533 15.58 4.73 -27.91
C VAL A 533 16.68 4.10 -27.05
N ASN A 534 17.77 4.81 -26.78
CA ASN A 534 18.97 4.26 -26.12
C ASN A 534 19.28 4.92 -24.76
N HIS A 535 18.37 5.73 -24.22
CA HIS A 535 18.63 6.54 -23.05
C HIS A 535 18.36 5.79 -21.73
N GLU A 536 19.39 5.13 -21.19
CA GLU A 536 19.31 4.30 -19.98
C GLU A 536 18.81 5.04 -18.74
N THR A 537 19.27 6.27 -18.52
CA THR A 537 18.81 7.07 -17.37
C THR A 537 17.30 7.34 -17.44
N LEU A 538 16.78 7.68 -18.62
CA LEU A 538 15.35 7.90 -18.81
C LEU A 538 14.56 6.60 -18.75
N LEU A 539 15.14 5.48 -19.18
CA LEU A 539 14.53 4.16 -19.00
C LEU A 539 14.17 3.89 -17.54
N ASN A 540 15.02 4.28 -16.60
CA ASN A 540 14.78 4.09 -15.17
C ASN A 540 13.83 5.13 -14.60
N LEU A 541 13.98 6.39 -15.01
CA LEU A 541 13.27 7.52 -14.41
C LEU A 541 11.88 7.79 -15.01
N SER A 542 11.65 7.44 -16.27
CA SER A 542 10.50 7.90 -17.05
C SER A 542 9.61 6.74 -17.54
N PRO A 543 8.43 6.53 -16.92
CA PRO A 543 7.41 5.61 -17.45
C PRO A 543 6.94 5.97 -18.85
N ILE A 544 6.92 7.26 -19.16
CA ILE A 544 6.48 7.77 -20.44
C ILE A 544 7.52 7.49 -21.53
N TYR A 545 8.81 7.63 -21.22
CA TYR A 545 9.89 7.21 -22.11
C TYR A 545 9.81 5.72 -22.43
N ARG A 546 9.55 4.87 -21.41
CA ARG A 546 9.31 3.44 -21.60
C ARG A 546 8.16 3.18 -22.59
N ALA A 547 7.02 3.86 -22.43
CA ALA A 547 5.89 3.75 -23.36
C ALA A 547 6.27 4.21 -24.78
N TYR A 548 7.00 5.32 -24.90
CA TYR A 548 7.52 5.83 -26.16
C TYR A 548 8.43 4.81 -26.86
N VAL A 549 9.45 4.27 -26.20
CA VAL A 549 10.37 3.27 -26.77
C VAL A 549 9.57 2.08 -27.29
N GLY A 550 8.62 1.59 -26.49
CA GLY A 550 7.73 0.51 -26.86
C GLY A 550 6.97 0.76 -28.16
N ASN A 551 6.38 1.93 -28.33
CA ASN A 551 5.57 2.29 -29.49
C ASN A 551 6.41 2.67 -30.71
N ALA A 552 7.48 3.43 -30.51
CA ALA A 552 8.40 3.87 -31.54
C ALA A 552 9.02 2.68 -32.27
N VAL A 553 9.59 1.72 -31.54
CA VAL A 553 10.23 0.54 -32.12
C VAL A 553 9.22 -0.37 -32.84
N ARG A 554 8.00 -0.51 -32.32
CA ARG A 554 6.92 -1.29 -32.98
C ARG A 554 6.45 -0.67 -34.31
N GLY A 555 6.64 0.64 -34.49
CA GLY A 555 6.37 1.36 -35.74
C GLY A 555 7.42 1.10 -36.83
N LEU A 556 8.59 0.54 -36.49
CA LEU A 556 9.69 0.33 -37.43
C LEU A 556 9.55 -1.00 -38.21
N LYS A 557 10.13 -1.03 -39.41
CA LYS A 557 10.25 -2.24 -40.23
C LYS A 557 11.70 -2.72 -40.18
N PRO A 558 12.00 -3.90 -39.62
CA PRO A 558 13.36 -4.42 -39.61
C PRO A 558 13.82 -4.81 -41.02
N VAL A 559 15.10 -4.58 -41.31
CA VAL A 559 15.76 -4.90 -42.59
C VAL A 559 15.92 -6.42 -42.72
N GLY A 560 15.63 -6.96 -43.91
CA GLY A 560 15.76 -8.40 -44.18
C GLY A 560 14.61 -9.26 -43.64
N TYR A 561 13.59 -8.66 -43.02
CA TYR A 561 12.39 -9.40 -42.61
C TYR A 561 11.53 -9.78 -43.83
N VAL A 562 11.70 -11.00 -44.31
CA VAL A 562 10.87 -11.60 -45.36
C VAL A 562 9.63 -12.23 -44.73
N HIS A 563 8.44 -11.83 -45.18
CA HIS A 563 7.17 -12.34 -44.67
C HIS A 563 6.98 -13.81 -45.08
N SER A 564 6.95 -14.74 -44.13
CA SER A 564 6.46 -16.09 -44.39
C SER A 564 4.94 -16.13 -44.16
N VAL A 565 4.18 -15.73 -45.17
CA VAL A 565 2.76 -16.07 -45.21
C VAL A 565 2.68 -17.55 -45.59
N SER A 566 2.66 -18.45 -44.61
CA SER A 566 2.09 -19.77 -44.87
C SER A 566 0.61 -19.56 -45.19
N ALA A 567 0.13 -20.16 -46.27
CA ALA A 567 -1.27 -20.07 -46.69
C ALA A 567 -2.19 -20.51 -45.53
N GLY A 568 -2.73 -19.52 -44.80
CA GLY A 568 -3.60 -19.73 -43.63
C GLY A 568 -3.03 -19.40 -42.24
N GLY A 569 -1.75 -19.03 -42.09
CA GLY A 569 -1.10 -18.80 -40.79
C GLY A 569 -1.09 -17.34 -40.30
N GLN A 570 -1.32 -17.12 -38.99
CA GLN A 570 -1.23 -15.80 -38.34
C GLN A 570 0.20 -15.20 -38.42
N TRP A 571 0.25 -13.87 -38.41
CA TRP A 571 1.45 -13.02 -38.52
C TRP A 571 2.50 -13.31 -37.43
N ASP A 572 3.77 -13.51 -37.81
CA ASP A 572 4.92 -13.61 -36.88
C ASP A 572 5.34 -12.24 -36.30
N THR A 573 4.36 -11.51 -35.80
CA THR A 573 4.48 -10.14 -35.32
C THR A 573 5.30 -10.01 -34.03
N PRO A 574 5.16 -10.93 -33.04
CA PRO A 574 6.03 -10.94 -31.85
C PRO A 574 7.52 -10.95 -32.20
N VAL A 575 7.92 -11.82 -33.12
CA VAL A 575 9.31 -11.95 -33.58
C VAL A 575 9.74 -10.71 -34.34
N LYS A 576 8.89 -10.17 -35.23
CA LYS A 576 9.17 -8.90 -35.92
C LYS A 576 9.51 -7.77 -34.95
N TYR A 577 8.73 -7.60 -33.88
CA TYR A 577 8.96 -6.52 -32.91
C TYR A 577 10.24 -6.73 -32.12
N ALA A 578 10.54 -7.97 -31.74
CA ALA A 578 11.81 -8.30 -31.13
C ALA A 578 13.01 -8.05 -32.07
N MET A 579 12.90 -8.39 -33.36
CA MET A 579 13.89 -8.05 -34.38
C MET A 579 14.08 -6.53 -34.54
N ALA A 580 12.98 -5.77 -34.55
CA ALA A 580 13.05 -4.31 -34.59
C ALA A 580 13.78 -3.75 -33.36
N GLY A 581 13.49 -4.28 -32.16
CA GLY A 581 14.23 -3.94 -30.93
C GLY A 581 15.73 -4.15 -31.11
N LYS A 582 16.15 -5.33 -31.54
CA LYS A 582 17.57 -5.64 -31.77
C LYS A 582 18.24 -4.74 -32.80
N GLN A 583 17.52 -4.37 -33.85
CA GLN A 583 18.09 -3.58 -34.93
C GLN A 583 18.25 -2.10 -34.55
N PHE A 584 17.30 -1.54 -33.79
CA PHE A 584 17.22 -0.10 -33.55
C PHE A 584 17.62 0.31 -32.13
N ILE A 585 17.62 -0.60 -31.16
CA ILE A 585 18.09 -0.35 -29.78
C ILE A 585 19.52 -0.88 -29.65
N GLN A 586 20.46 0.04 -29.44
CA GLN A 586 21.88 -0.19 -29.22
C GLN A 586 22.24 -0.35 -27.74
N SER A 587 21.54 0.36 -26.83
CA SER A 587 21.78 0.21 -25.39
C SER A 587 21.30 -1.17 -24.94
N LYS A 588 22.20 -1.93 -24.30
CA LYS A 588 21.90 -3.27 -23.81
C LYS A 588 20.84 -3.24 -22.70
N VAL A 589 20.89 -2.26 -21.81
CA VAL A 589 19.93 -2.09 -20.71
C VAL A 589 18.52 -1.80 -21.27
N VAL A 590 18.43 -0.89 -22.24
CA VAL A 590 17.13 -0.57 -22.88
C VAL A 590 16.62 -1.74 -23.71
N LEU A 591 17.51 -2.45 -24.39
CA LEU A 591 17.15 -3.64 -25.16
C LEU A 591 16.61 -4.75 -24.25
N ASP A 592 17.28 -5.08 -23.14
CA ASP A 592 16.82 -6.11 -22.20
C ASP A 592 15.44 -5.78 -21.62
N TRP A 593 15.23 -4.53 -21.21
CA TRP A 593 13.93 -4.06 -20.77
C TRP A 593 12.86 -4.15 -21.86
N TYR A 594 13.18 -3.70 -23.08
CA TYR A 594 12.26 -3.71 -24.22
C TYR A 594 11.87 -5.14 -24.59
N MET A 595 12.83 -6.05 -24.68
CA MET A 595 12.60 -7.44 -25.04
C MET A 595 11.73 -8.13 -23.99
N THR A 596 12.03 -7.93 -22.71
CA THR A 596 11.20 -8.43 -21.60
C THR A 596 9.76 -7.90 -21.69
N SER A 597 9.61 -6.59 -21.88
CA SER A 597 8.30 -5.93 -22.00
C SER A 597 7.52 -6.38 -23.24
N ASN A 598 8.22 -6.56 -24.36
CA ASN A 598 7.63 -7.05 -25.60
C ASN A 598 7.16 -8.51 -25.46
N LEU A 599 7.88 -9.36 -24.72
CA LEU A 599 7.43 -10.72 -24.43
C LEU A 599 6.14 -10.73 -23.60
N PHE A 600 6.06 -9.93 -22.52
CA PHE A 600 4.82 -9.80 -21.74
C PHE A 600 3.62 -9.35 -22.59
N LEU A 601 3.84 -8.34 -23.43
CA LEU A 601 2.83 -7.87 -24.37
C LEU A 601 2.47 -8.93 -25.42
N SER A 602 3.43 -9.74 -25.84
CA SER A 602 3.20 -10.75 -26.88
C SER A 602 2.21 -11.81 -26.43
N TYR A 603 2.39 -12.35 -25.22
CA TYR A 603 1.45 -13.30 -24.61
C TYR A 603 0.07 -12.71 -24.33
N SER A 604 -0.03 -11.37 -24.25
CA SER A 604 -1.30 -10.68 -24.03
C SER A 604 -2.01 -10.30 -25.34
N ARG A 605 -1.33 -10.31 -26.49
CA ARG A 605 -1.87 -9.79 -27.77
C ARG A 605 -1.93 -10.80 -28.90
N TYR A 606 -1.15 -11.87 -28.83
CA TYR A 606 -1.05 -12.89 -29.86
C TYR A 606 -1.34 -14.27 -29.28
N ASP A 607 -1.51 -15.26 -30.16
CA ASP A 607 -1.65 -16.64 -29.74
C ASP A 607 -0.38 -17.14 -29.03
N PHE A 608 -0.56 -18.16 -28.20
CA PHE A 608 0.51 -18.72 -27.39
C PHE A 608 1.72 -19.17 -28.22
N GLU A 609 1.50 -19.80 -29.37
CA GLU A 609 2.59 -20.37 -30.18
C GLU A 609 3.46 -19.27 -30.79
N ASN A 610 2.86 -18.19 -31.29
CA ASN A 610 3.61 -17.05 -31.83
C ASN A 610 4.34 -16.26 -30.74
N ALA A 611 3.74 -16.10 -29.55
CA ALA A 611 4.44 -15.50 -28.41
C ALA A 611 5.59 -16.40 -27.92
N GLU A 612 5.40 -17.71 -27.88
CA GLU A 612 6.39 -18.70 -27.47
C GLU A 612 7.59 -18.75 -28.42
N LYS A 613 7.38 -18.60 -29.74
CA LYS A 613 8.50 -18.46 -30.70
C LYS A 613 9.41 -17.28 -30.35
N ALA A 614 8.83 -16.11 -30.07
CA ALA A 614 9.61 -14.94 -29.65
C ALA A 614 10.32 -15.19 -28.31
N TYR A 615 9.66 -15.87 -27.37
CA TYR A 615 10.28 -16.25 -26.10
C TYR A 615 11.49 -17.15 -26.29
N GLN A 616 11.36 -18.23 -27.08
CA GLN A 616 12.43 -19.20 -27.32
C GLN A 616 13.63 -18.59 -28.03
N LEU A 617 13.39 -17.65 -28.94
CA LEU A 617 14.46 -16.96 -29.67
C LEU A 617 15.23 -15.99 -28.77
N TYR A 618 14.53 -15.23 -27.92
CA TYR A 618 15.12 -14.02 -27.35
C TYR A 618 15.28 -14.00 -25.83
N SER A 619 14.62 -14.89 -25.09
CA SER A 619 14.75 -14.95 -23.62
C SER A 619 16.20 -15.16 -23.17
N LYS A 620 16.95 -16.01 -23.89
CA LYS A 620 18.36 -16.34 -23.61
C LYS A 620 19.32 -15.18 -23.90
N GLU A 621 18.87 -14.16 -24.61
CA GLU A 621 19.70 -13.00 -24.95
C GLU A 621 19.59 -11.89 -23.91
N ILE A 622 18.59 -11.95 -23.03
CA ILE A 622 18.46 -11.01 -21.91
C ILE A 622 19.56 -11.33 -20.90
N SER A 623 20.29 -10.30 -20.48
CA SER A 623 21.45 -10.44 -19.59
C SER A 623 21.23 -9.94 -18.17
N ASP A 624 20.24 -9.08 -17.95
CA ASP A 624 19.90 -8.56 -16.62
C ASP A 624 19.28 -9.66 -15.72
N PRO A 625 19.90 -10.01 -14.57
CA PRO A 625 19.43 -11.10 -13.72
C PRO A 625 18.02 -10.90 -13.14
N LEU A 626 17.61 -9.65 -12.86
CA LEU A 626 16.30 -9.35 -12.32
C LEU A 626 15.22 -9.53 -13.39
N LEU A 627 15.51 -9.11 -14.62
CA LEU A 627 14.60 -9.31 -15.75
C LEU A 627 14.49 -10.78 -16.14
N ILE A 628 15.58 -11.54 -16.09
CA ILE A 628 15.57 -13.00 -16.29
C ILE A 628 14.64 -13.67 -15.27
N ASP A 629 14.86 -13.44 -13.97
CA ASP A 629 14.02 -14.03 -12.91
C ASP A 629 12.53 -13.63 -13.06
N THR A 630 12.27 -12.36 -13.41
CA THR A 630 10.90 -11.87 -13.66
C THR A 630 10.26 -12.58 -14.85
N LEU A 631 11.00 -12.71 -15.95
CA LEU A 631 10.55 -13.34 -17.18
C LEU A 631 10.32 -14.85 -16.99
N GLU A 632 11.20 -15.55 -16.28
CA GLU A 632 11.06 -16.98 -15.96
C GLU A 632 9.83 -17.26 -15.09
N LYS A 633 9.60 -16.43 -14.05
CA LYS A 633 8.39 -16.52 -13.21
C LYS A 633 7.13 -16.29 -14.03
N PHE A 634 7.14 -15.29 -14.90
CA PHE A 634 6.03 -15.01 -15.80
C PHE A 634 5.80 -16.17 -16.79
N HIS A 635 6.85 -16.68 -17.43
CA HIS A 635 6.76 -17.77 -18.40
C HIS A 635 6.24 -19.06 -17.75
N LYS A 636 6.71 -19.39 -16.55
CA LYS A 636 6.19 -20.52 -15.77
C LYS A 636 4.69 -20.39 -15.51
N LYS A 637 4.21 -19.17 -15.26
CA LYS A 637 2.79 -18.90 -15.05
C LYS A 637 2.00 -19.04 -16.35
N ILE A 638 2.42 -18.39 -17.43
CA ILE A 638 1.69 -18.39 -18.71
C ILE A 638 1.66 -19.77 -19.37
N ASN A 639 2.68 -20.60 -19.15
CA ASN A 639 2.70 -21.99 -19.63
C ASN A 639 1.53 -22.85 -19.12
N LYS A 640 0.93 -22.49 -17.98
CA LYS A 640 -0.30 -23.15 -17.51
C LYS A 640 -1.49 -22.94 -18.46
N LEU A 641 -1.46 -21.86 -19.25
CA LEU A 641 -2.46 -21.50 -20.24
C LEU A 641 -2.06 -21.90 -21.67
N ARG A 642 -1.01 -22.73 -21.81
CA ARG A 642 -0.61 -23.29 -23.10
C ARG A 642 -1.72 -24.17 -23.68
N PRO A 643 -1.97 -24.14 -25.00
CA PRO A 643 -2.86 -25.10 -25.64
C PRO A 643 -2.54 -26.55 -25.26
N GLY A 644 -3.55 -27.29 -24.79
CA GLY A 644 -3.45 -28.67 -24.32
C GLY A 644 -3.23 -28.85 -22.81
N SER A 645 -2.93 -27.78 -22.07
CA SER A 645 -2.90 -27.79 -20.60
C SER A 645 -4.31 -27.91 -20.01
N GLU A 646 -4.43 -28.49 -18.82
CA GLU A 646 -5.70 -28.50 -18.09
C GLU A 646 -6.16 -27.07 -17.80
N ALA A 647 -7.44 -26.77 -18.05
CA ALA A 647 -7.98 -25.46 -17.73
C ALA A 647 -8.02 -25.26 -16.21
N LEU A 648 -7.64 -24.06 -15.76
CA LEU A 648 -7.57 -23.75 -14.34
C LEU A 648 -8.99 -23.66 -13.75
N PRO A 649 -9.29 -24.37 -12.67
CA PRO A 649 -10.65 -24.42 -12.14
C PRO A 649 -11.05 -23.06 -11.57
N PHE A 650 -12.32 -22.69 -11.75
CA PHE A 650 -12.93 -21.57 -11.05
C PHE A 650 -14.35 -21.92 -10.62
N SER A 651 -14.84 -21.22 -9.60
CA SER A 651 -16.22 -21.26 -9.13
C SER A 651 -16.69 -19.85 -8.83
N LEU A 652 -17.70 -19.37 -9.54
CA LEU A 652 -18.16 -17.98 -9.49
C LEU A 652 -19.68 -17.91 -9.39
N LYS A 653 -20.20 -16.83 -8.82
CA LYS A 653 -21.66 -16.64 -8.69
C LYS A 653 -22.27 -16.16 -9.99
N ASN A 654 -23.44 -16.72 -10.34
CA ASN A 654 -24.26 -16.25 -11.45
C ASN A 654 -25.24 -15.14 -11.01
N LEU A 655 -26.10 -14.68 -11.92
CA LEU A 655 -27.11 -13.65 -11.66
C LEU A 655 -28.10 -13.99 -10.52
N LYS A 656 -28.36 -15.27 -10.28
CA LYS A 656 -29.22 -15.77 -9.20
C LYS A 656 -28.47 -15.98 -7.87
N GLY A 657 -27.15 -15.79 -7.87
CA GLY A 657 -26.29 -16.05 -6.72
C GLY A 657 -25.87 -17.53 -6.58
N GLU A 658 -26.24 -18.37 -7.54
CA GLU A 658 -25.82 -19.78 -7.58
C GLU A 658 -24.35 -19.86 -7.97
N VAL A 659 -23.59 -20.74 -7.31
CA VAL A 659 -22.18 -20.98 -7.65
C VAL A 659 -22.13 -21.90 -8.86
N ILE A 660 -21.49 -21.42 -9.92
CA ILE A 660 -21.24 -22.16 -11.16
C ILE A 660 -19.75 -22.42 -11.26
N SER A 661 -19.38 -23.66 -11.51
CA SER A 661 -18.00 -24.11 -11.64
C SER A 661 -17.67 -24.42 -13.10
N LEU A 662 -16.41 -24.23 -13.49
CA LEU A 662 -15.97 -24.59 -14.85
C LEU A 662 -16.26 -26.07 -15.19
N SER A 663 -16.18 -26.96 -14.18
CA SER A 663 -16.47 -28.39 -14.30
C SER A 663 -17.89 -28.70 -14.75
N ASP A 664 -18.85 -27.79 -14.53
CA ASP A 664 -20.26 -27.96 -14.90
C ASP A 664 -20.46 -28.01 -16.42
N PHE A 665 -19.45 -27.57 -17.18
CA PHE A 665 -19.48 -27.52 -18.64
C PHE A 665 -18.62 -28.60 -19.31
N LYS A 666 -18.18 -29.62 -18.56
CA LYS A 666 -17.40 -30.74 -19.11
C LYS A 666 -18.15 -31.42 -20.27
N GLY A 667 -17.43 -31.73 -21.35
CA GLY A 667 -18.01 -32.29 -22.58
C GLY A 667 -18.47 -31.24 -23.60
N LYS A 668 -18.49 -29.95 -23.24
CA LYS A 668 -18.79 -28.83 -24.15
C LYS A 668 -17.54 -27.99 -24.37
N VAL A 669 -17.48 -27.31 -25.52
CA VAL A 669 -16.53 -26.23 -25.74
C VAL A 669 -16.97 -25.03 -24.90
N VAL A 670 -16.04 -24.34 -24.25
CA VAL A 670 -16.36 -23.16 -23.44
C VAL A 670 -15.64 -21.94 -24.03
N TYR A 671 -16.39 -20.88 -24.31
CA TYR A 671 -15.87 -19.58 -24.71
C TYR A 671 -16.09 -18.59 -23.58
N ILE A 672 -15.01 -18.14 -22.96
CA ILE A 672 -15.04 -17.23 -21.81
C ILE A 672 -14.73 -15.81 -22.30
N ASP A 673 -15.58 -14.85 -21.92
CA ASP A 673 -15.40 -13.40 -22.08
C ASP A 673 -15.13 -12.75 -20.72
N PHE A 674 -13.93 -12.24 -20.51
CA PHE A 674 -13.60 -11.39 -19.37
C PHE A 674 -13.87 -9.91 -19.73
N TRP A 675 -14.82 -9.29 -19.05
CA TRP A 675 -15.33 -7.95 -19.38
C TRP A 675 -15.61 -7.07 -18.14
N GLY A 676 -16.00 -5.81 -18.37
CA GLY A 676 -16.27 -4.82 -17.31
C GLY A 676 -17.41 -3.85 -17.65
N VAL A 677 -18.11 -3.35 -16.62
CA VAL A 677 -19.34 -2.54 -16.79
C VAL A 677 -19.10 -1.17 -17.41
N PHE A 678 -17.87 -0.64 -17.31
CA PHE A 678 -17.44 0.63 -17.92
C PHE A 678 -16.44 0.44 -19.07
N CYS A 679 -16.26 -0.80 -19.54
CA CYS A 679 -15.35 -1.10 -20.64
C CYS A 679 -16.03 -0.85 -21.99
N SER A 680 -15.82 0.33 -22.60
CA SER A 680 -16.41 0.68 -23.90
C SER A 680 -16.11 -0.35 -25.01
N PRO A 681 -14.86 -0.87 -25.16
CA PRO A 681 -14.60 -1.92 -26.16
C PRO A 681 -15.35 -3.23 -25.89
N CYS A 682 -15.50 -3.63 -24.62
CA CYS A 682 -16.25 -4.82 -24.23
C CYS A 682 -17.72 -4.67 -24.59
N ILE A 683 -18.33 -3.55 -24.17
CA ILE A 683 -19.72 -3.20 -24.47
C ILE A 683 -19.96 -3.23 -25.98
N TYR A 684 -19.06 -2.63 -26.76
CA TYR A 684 -19.15 -2.65 -28.22
C TYR A 684 -19.13 -4.07 -28.81
N GLN A 685 -18.27 -4.97 -28.33
CA GLN A 685 -18.24 -6.36 -28.80
C GLN A 685 -19.54 -7.10 -28.47
N ILE A 686 -20.03 -6.93 -27.24
CA ILE A 686 -21.26 -7.56 -26.75
C ILE A 686 -22.48 -7.09 -27.56
N GLU A 687 -22.69 -5.78 -27.66
CA GLU A 687 -23.86 -5.19 -28.32
C GLU A 687 -23.91 -5.48 -29.82
N LYS A 688 -22.77 -5.41 -30.51
CA LYS A 688 -22.73 -5.50 -31.98
C LYS A 688 -22.59 -6.92 -32.50
N TYR A 689 -22.00 -7.83 -31.72
CA TYR A 689 -21.61 -9.15 -32.22
C TYR A 689 -22.06 -10.32 -31.33
N GLY A 690 -22.40 -10.10 -30.06
CA GLY A 690 -22.76 -11.17 -29.11
C GLY A 690 -23.94 -12.03 -29.56
N GLU A 691 -25.03 -11.39 -30.01
CA GLU A 691 -26.21 -12.11 -30.51
C GLU A 691 -25.91 -12.89 -31.81
N ARG A 692 -25.15 -12.28 -32.73
CA ARG A 692 -24.75 -12.92 -33.99
C ARG A 692 -23.88 -14.14 -33.75
N LEU A 693 -22.95 -14.04 -32.79
CA LEU A 693 -22.09 -15.15 -32.40
C LEU A 693 -22.91 -16.28 -31.78
N SER A 694 -23.81 -15.94 -30.86
CA SER A 694 -24.69 -16.92 -30.20
C SER A 694 -25.56 -17.67 -31.22
N LYS A 695 -26.18 -16.95 -32.17
CA LYS A 695 -26.98 -17.53 -33.27
C LYS A 695 -26.16 -18.43 -34.19
N LYS A 696 -24.93 -18.04 -34.54
CA LYS A 696 -24.05 -18.84 -35.40
C LYS A 696 -23.76 -20.24 -34.82
N TYR A 697 -23.70 -20.34 -33.50
CA TYR A 697 -23.38 -21.57 -32.79
C TYR A 697 -24.58 -22.21 -32.07
N GLU A 698 -25.79 -21.79 -32.41
CA GLU A 698 -27.01 -22.37 -31.85
C GLU A 698 -27.11 -23.87 -32.19
N GLY A 699 -27.48 -24.68 -31.20
CA GLY A 699 -27.55 -26.14 -31.33
C GLY A 699 -26.20 -26.87 -31.36
N LYS A 700 -25.06 -26.18 -31.15
CA LYS A 700 -23.73 -26.81 -31.02
C LYS A 700 -23.38 -27.05 -29.55
N ASP A 701 -22.46 -27.98 -29.29
CA ASP A 701 -21.93 -28.28 -27.94
C ASP A 701 -20.96 -27.20 -27.44
N ILE A 702 -21.45 -25.96 -27.30
CA ILE A 702 -20.67 -24.82 -26.83
C ILE A 702 -21.42 -24.03 -25.77
N VAL A 703 -20.67 -23.46 -24.84
CA VAL A 703 -21.17 -22.57 -23.78
C VAL A 703 -20.42 -21.24 -23.84
N PHE A 704 -21.17 -20.14 -23.88
CA PHE A 704 -20.64 -18.80 -23.72
C PHE A 704 -20.72 -18.38 -22.25
N ILE A 705 -19.57 -18.07 -21.64
CA ILE A 705 -19.47 -17.61 -20.25
C ILE A 705 -18.95 -16.17 -20.25
N ASN A 706 -19.71 -15.24 -19.69
CA ASN A 706 -19.28 -13.85 -19.54
C ASN A 706 -18.90 -13.60 -18.07
N ILE A 707 -17.61 -13.47 -17.78
CA ILE A 707 -17.07 -13.19 -16.45
C ILE A 707 -16.83 -11.70 -16.33
N CYS A 708 -17.66 -11.01 -15.55
CA CYS A 708 -17.45 -9.60 -15.25
C CYS A 708 -16.39 -9.45 -14.15
N VAL A 709 -15.28 -8.81 -14.47
CA VAL A 709 -14.13 -8.63 -13.58
C VAL A 709 -14.01 -7.20 -13.02
N ASP A 710 -14.66 -6.24 -13.68
CA ASP A 710 -14.72 -4.83 -13.27
C ASP A 710 -16.17 -4.38 -13.16
N ALA A 711 -16.69 -4.50 -11.95
CA ALA A 711 -17.96 -3.98 -11.53
C ALA A 711 -17.83 -3.41 -10.11
N PRO A 712 -18.19 -2.13 -9.88
CA PRO A 712 -18.17 -1.56 -8.54
C PRO A 712 -19.03 -2.33 -7.54
N THR A 713 -20.17 -2.85 -8.00
CA THR A 713 -21.13 -3.61 -7.19
C THR A 713 -21.75 -4.74 -8.00
N GLU A 714 -22.20 -5.80 -7.32
CA GLU A 714 -22.98 -6.87 -7.94
C GLU A 714 -24.25 -6.34 -8.64
N GLU A 715 -24.88 -5.31 -8.07
CA GLU A 715 -26.05 -4.66 -8.65
C GLU A 715 -25.73 -3.92 -9.96
N SER A 716 -24.61 -3.18 -10.00
CA SER A 716 -24.16 -2.50 -11.23
C SER A 716 -23.93 -3.49 -12.38
N TRP A 717 -23.34 -4.64 -12.07
CA TRP A 717 -23.16 -5.74 -13.02
C TRP A 717 -24.49 -6.31 -13.49
N LYS A 718 -25.40 -6.66 -12.57
CA LYS A 718 -26.74 -7.20 -12.90
C LYS A 718 -27.52 -6.24 -13.80
N ASN A 719 -27.49 -4.95 -13.49
CA ASN A 719 -28.14 -3.91 -14.29
C ASN A 719 -27.53 -3.83 -15.69
N LYS A 720 -26.20 -3.85 -15.79
CA LYS A 720 -25.52 -3.78 -17.09
C LYS A 720 -25.77 -5.03 -17.95
N VAL A 721 -25.78 -6.22 -17.35
CA VAL A 721 -26.14 -7.47 -18.04
C VAL A 721 -27.56 -7.40 -18.62
N LYS A 722 -28.52 -6.86 -17.85
CA LYS A 722 -29.90 -6.65 -18.29
C LYS A 722 -30.01 -5.62 -19.41
N GLU A 723 -29.30 -4.49 -19.28
CA GLU A 723 -29.24 -3.42 -20.29
C GLU A 723 -28.73 -3.95 -21.63
N LEU A 724 -27.61 -4.69 -21.60
CA LEU A 724 -26.96 -5.27 -22.78
C LEU A 724 -27.65 -6.53 -23.30
N LYS A 725 -28.71 -7.01 -22.62
CA LYS A 725 -29.45 -8.25 -22.96
C LYS A 725 -28.52 -9.45 -23.18
N MET A 726 -27.53 -9.61 -22.31
CA MET A 726 -26.49 -10.62 -22.50
C MET A 726 -27.05 -12.04 -22.34
N GLY A 727 -26.89 -12.87 -23.37
CA GLY A 727 -27.13 -14.30 -23.28
C GLY A 727 -26.00 -15.06 -22.57
N GLY A 728 -26.07 -16.39 -22.59
CA GLY A 728 -25.03 -17.26 -21.99
C GLY A 728 -25.02 -17.25 -20.46
N VAL A 729 -23.92 -17.77 -19.90
CA VAL A 729 -23.70 -17.87 -18.45
C VAL A 729 -22.99 -16.62 -17.98
N ASN A 730 -23.67 -15.77 -17.22
CA ASN A 730 -23.10 -14.53 -16.71
C ASN A 730 -22.61 -14.75 -15.28
N LEU A 731 -21.32 -14.55 -15.05
CA LEU A 731 -20.63 -14.74 -13.77
C LEU A 731 -19.94 -13.45 -13.30
N LEU A 732 -19.76 -13.32 -11.99
CA LEU A 732 -19.09 -12.17 -11.38
C LEU A 732 -17.80 -12.59 -10.65
N ALA A 733 -16.69 -11.94 -11.01
CA ALA A 733 -15.37 -12.10 -10.41
C ALA A 733 -14.84 -10.73 -9.93
N GLN A 734 -15.40 -10.19 -8.84
CA GLN A 734 -15.00 -8.89 -8.31
C GLN A 734 -13.53 -8.85 -7.88
N GLY A 735 -12.91 -7.67 -7.97
CA GLY A 735 -11.52 -7.43 -7.56
C GLY A 735 -10.54 -7.26 -8.70
N TRP A 736 -11.00 -7.19 -9.96
CA TRP A 736 -10.15 -6.98 -11.14
C TRP A 736 -8.96 -7.94 -11.18
N THR A 737 -7.76 -7.45 -11.44
CA THR A 737 -6.51 -8.23 -11.48
C THR A 737 -6.13 -8.88 -10.14
N ASN A 738 -6.77 -8.51 -9.03
CA ASN A 738 -6.57 -9.18 -7.73
C ASN A 738 -7.44 -10.43 -7.58
N ASN A 739 -8.48 -10.61 -8.39
CA ASN A 739 -9.30 -11.81 -8.33
C ASN A 739 -8.48 -13.05 -8.77
N PRO A 740 -8.52 -14.17 -8.04
CA PRO A 740 -7.78 -15.38 -8.39
C PRO A 740 -8.02 -15.85 -9.83
N VAL A 741 -9.25 -15.75 -10.36
CA VAL A 741 -9.56 -16.17 -11.74
C VAL A 741 -8.82 -15.30 -12.76
N CYS A 742 -8.75 -13.98 -12.53
CA CYS A 742 -7.96 -13.09 -13.38
C CYS A 742 -6.47 -13.42 -13.31
N GLN A 743 -5.97 -13.77 -12.13
CA GLN A 743 -4.58 -14.16 -11.97
C GLN A 743 -4.27 -15.48 -12.67
N ASP A 744 -5.13 -16.48 -12.50
CA ASP A 744 -4.99 -17.81 -13.09
C ASP A 744 -5.02 -17.75 -14.61
N TYR A 745 -5.98 -17.02 -15.18
CA TYR A 745 -6.11 -16.86 -16.64
C TYR A 745 -5.29 -15.70 -17.22
N ASN A 746 -4.39 -15.11 -16.42
CA ASN A 746 -3.50 -14.00 -16.82
C ASN A 746 -4.25 -12.83 -17.51
N VAL A 747 -5.40 -12.46 -16.96
CA VAL A 747 -6.21 -11.35 -17.45
C VAL A 747 -5.55 -10.03 -17.01
N SER A 748 -4.76 -9.45 -17.90
CA SER A 748 -4.01 -8.19 -17.69
C SER A 748 -4.65 -6.97 -18.37
N GLY A 749 -5.71 -7.20 -19.14
CA GLY A 749 -6.55 -6.19 -19.78
C GLY A 749 -7.84 -6.82 -20.29
N ILE A 750 -8.85 -6.01 -20.61
CA ILE A 750 -10.14 -6.47 -21.16
C ILE A 750 -10.53 -5.65 -22.41
N PRO A 751 -11.35 -6.21 -23.32
CA PRO A 751 -11.90 -7.57 -23.28
C PRO A 751 -10.82 -8.64 -23.49
N HIS A 752 -10.92 -9.76 -22.76
CA HIS A 752 -10.00 -10.90 -22.88
C HIS A 752 -10.80 -12.19 -23.04
N TYR A 753 -10.40 -13.05 -23.95
CA TYR A 753 -11.17 -14.24 -24.30
C TYR A 753 -10.36 -15.53 -24.15
N VAL A 754 -11.02 -16.62 -23.77
CA VAL A 754 -10.41 -17.94 -23.62
C VAL A 754 -11.31 -18.99 -24.25
N ILE A 755 -10.73 -19.97 -24.95
CA ILE A 755 -11.42 -21.16 -25.44
C ILE A 755 -10.90 -22.39 -24.69
N ILE A 756 -11.82 -23.18 -24.17
CA ILE A 756 -11.56 -24.48 -23.54
C ILE A 756 -12.27 -25.56 -24.38
N ASP A 757 -11.59 -26.67 -24.63
CA ASP A 757 -12.13 -27.78 -25.40
C ASP A 757 -13.08 -28.69 -24.58
N LYS A 758 -13.71 -29.65 -25.26
CA LYS A 758 -14.65 -30.60 -24.64
C LYS A 758 -14.02 -31.46 -23.52
N LYS A 759 -12.70 -31.61 -23.48
CA LYS A 759 -11.97 -32.38 -22.46
C LYS A 759 -11.64 -31.53 -21.23
N GLY A 760 -11.94 -30.22 -21.25
CA GLY A 760 -11.59 -29.30 -20.18
C GLY A 760 -10.16 -28.77 -20.29
N LYS A 761 -9.54 -28.84 -21.47
CA LYS A 761 -8.19 -28.33 -21.72
C LYS A 761 -8.22 -26.98 -22.39
N ILE A 762 -7.23 -26.15 -22.12
CA ILE A 762 -7.05 -24.87 -22.80
C ILE A 762 -6.87 -25.16 -24.29
N PHE A 763 -7.78 -24.65 -25.13
CA PHE A 763 -7.62 -24.66 -26.58
C PHE A 763 -6.91 -23.40 -27.03
N ASN A 764 -7.31 -22.24 -26.48
CA ASN A 764 -6.66 -20.96 -26.71
C ASN A 764 -6.80 -20.06 -25.46
N GLY A 765 -5.69 -19.72 -24.80
CA GLY A 765 -5.65 -18.83 -23.64
C GLY A 765 -5.78 -17.33 -23.93
N ASN A 766 -5.73 -16.94 -25.22
CA ASN A 766 -5.88 -15.56 -25.69
C ASN A 766 -6.66 -15.57 -27.02
N ALA A 767 -7.95 -15.89 -26.92
CA ALA A 767 -8.81 -16.15 -28.06
C ALA A 767 -9.28 -14.87 -28.77
N GLU A 768 -9.71 -15.04 -30.02
CA GLU A 768 -10.23 -13.94 -30.82
C GLU A 768 -11.55 -13.38 -30.26
N ILE A 769 -11.70 -12.06 -30.42
CA ILE A 769 -12.91 -11.32 -30.05
C ILE A 769 -14.11 -11.69 -30.94
N PRO A 770 -15.37 -11.48 -30.49
CA PRO A 770 -16.57 -11.85 -31.21
C PRO A 770 -16.64 -11.34 -32.66
N SER A 771 -16.26 -10.09 -32.90
CA SER A 771 -16.24 -9.50 -34.26
C SER A 771 -15.35 -10.24 -35.26
N MET A 772 -14.32 -10.95 -34.82
CA MET A 772 -13.44 -11.75 -35.68
C MET A 772 -13.97 -13.17 -35.94
N LEU A 773 -14.81 -13.69 -35.03
CA LEU A 773 -15.39 -15.03 -35.11
C LEU A 773 -16.66 -15.09 -35.96
N VAL A 774 -17.36 -13.96 -36.11
CA VAL A 774 -18.59 -13.85 -36.92
C VAL A 774 -18.36 -13.42 -38.38
N GLN A 775 -17.12 -13.16 -38.81
CA GLN A 775 -16.82 -12.79 -40.20
C GLN A 775 -17.10 -13.96 -41.16
N ALA A 776 -17.82 -13.67 -42.25
CA ALA A 776 -18.14 -14.64 -43.29
C ALA A 776 -16.88 -15.05 -44.09
N GLY A 777 -16.75 -16.33 -44.41
CA GLY A 777 -15.66 -16.86 -45.26
C GLY A 777 -14.38 -17.30 -44.53
N ARG A 778 -14.29 -17.15 -43.20
CA ARG A 778 -13.14 -17.66 -42.43
C ARG A 778 -13.29 -19.17 -42.18
N ILE A 779 -12.82 -19.97 -43.13
CA ILE A 779 -12.70 -21.43 -42.98
C ILE A 779 -11.71 -21.69 -41.82
N ASN A 780 -12.11 -22.48 -40.83
CA ASN A 780 -11.31 -22.86 -39.65
C ASN A 780 -11.08 -21.75 -38.59
N ASN A 781 -12.12 -21.06 -38.11
CA ASN A 781 -11.93 -20.25 -36.90
C ASN A 781 -11.73 -21.16 -35.66
N PRO A 782 -11.05 -20.67 -34.59
CA PRO A 782 -10.70 -21.51 -33.43
C PRO A 782 -11.87 -22.17 -32.70
N LEU A 783 -13.07 -21.56 -32.69
CA LEU A 783 -14.26 -22.20 -32.11
C LEU A 783 -14.75 -23.38 -32.96
N ASP A 784 -14.75 -23.24 -34.29
CA ASP A 784 -15.09 -24.35 -35.18
C ASP A 784 -14.11 -25.51 -35.03
N LEU A 785 -12.81 -25.21 -34.86
CA LEU A 785 -11.77 -26.22 -34.63
C LEU A 785 -11.90 -26.89 -33.26
N ALA A 786 -12.22 -26.14 -32.21
CA ALA A 786 -12.48 -26.71 -30.89
C ALA A 786 -13.72 -27.63 -30.90
N LEU A 787 -14.72 -27.30 -31.72
CA LEU A 787 -15.93 -28.12 -31.91
C LEU A 787 -15.71 -29.34 -32.80
N SER A 788 -14.80 -29.26 -33.78
CA SER A 788 -14.57 -30.33 -34.78
C SER A 788 -13.58 -31.41 -34.33
N LYS A 789 -12.75 -31.15 -33.30
CA LYS A 789 -11.93 -32.19 -32.67
C LYS A 789 -12.84 -33.23 -32.00
N ILE A 790 -13.23 -34.25 -32.76
CA ILE A 790 -13.94 -35.44 -32.29
C ILE A 790 -12.89 -36.48 -31.86
N ASN A 791 -12.98 -36.87 -30.59
CA ASN A 791 -12.33 -38.00 -29.90
C ASN A 791 -10.81 -37.96 -29.73
#